data_AF-A0A0W8FHN3-F1
#
_entry.id   AF-A0A0W8FHN3-F1
#
_cell.length_a   1.000
_cell.length_b   1.000
_cell.length_c   1.000
_cell.angle_alpha   90.00
_cell.angle_beta   90.00
_cell.angle_gamma   90.00
#
_symmetry.space_group_name_H-M   'P 1'
#
loop_
_entity.id
_entity.type
_entity.pdbx_description
1 polymer ?
#
loop_
_entity_poly.entity_id
_entity_poly.type
_entity_poly.pdbx_seq_one_letter_code
_entity_poly.pdbx_strand_id
1 'polypeptide(L)'
;MRDPPIKKILYWCEGCNLPLMGRTCNCGKETKSIPLLQPYDVRPALKADRALIADLVGERFGPLPLPQILLLNKTGGTDRNDLVIAHGERFGWLSFDPVERVFRFDIAPGALPFVVGHASRGVVDLEAALTGTGGQKLRRIGGKRLPVATDEPEGTVIVAYKGRYGTGVLKDGHIRVKEVVPVEPKHRPDPSWGDAVDANRFHLKNLERNAVRAIRQHISDRPCANVSFSGGKDSTAVLILARKAGVREAFFLDTGIEFPETVEFVREQGIEVVPPTGDFWSAVARAGPPGKDHRWCCKLLKLNPLKRYLARTGPCVTVQGNRWYESWNRADLDITSQNPHNPLQLNISPIRHWRALEVYLYLWWQGAAINPLYERGLERIGCYLCPAMLECEHEKLREMHPDLAERWDGFLARYARERGLPEAYHRWGLWRWKELPRKMQELCRVHGVSLEEDPGRYAAAPAPVLPQEEREERTGMNVEDIRKDFPILGDVIYFDNAATSFSPEPVVAAMVEFERNYRANVGRGVHRLTQIASHRYWHAHQKVARFIGGEEGVLAFTRNSTEAINMISHGLAWKPGDRVVTTVLEHHSNLVPWQALARYGVAVDIVDIEDDYTFDLSRFEEAITDETRLVAVSHASNVLGTIAPVGEIARICRDHGALLAVDAAQTAPQMPIDVKDLGCDFFCISGHKMLGPTGTGALWMKEAILEPMITGGGMIETVTRSGYTLAEGYQRYEAGTPNIGGGIGLGAAVDYLERIGMDAVRQHEQALASRMIEGLSAMEGVRVYAPENPAARIGVVSFTVEGVVPHEVAQYLDESADIMVRSGHHCAMPLMEHLGLENGTVRASLAVYNTEAEVDTLLASVLEMIRGL
;
A
#
# COMPACT_ATOMS: atom_id res chain seq x y z
N MET A 1 -30.20 16.59 3.36
CA MET A 1 -29.68 15.25 3.02
C MET A 1 -28.16 15.34 2.98
N ARG A 2 -27.44 14.57 3.80
CA ARG A 2 -25.99 14.38 3.61
C ARG A 2 -25.82 13.51 2.38
N ASP A 3 -25.01 13.94 1.41
CA ASP A 3 -24.72 13.13 0.23
C ASP A 3 -24.11 11.79 0.67
N PRO A 4 -24.51 10.65 0.08
CA PRO A 4 -23.87 9.38 0.36
C PRO A 4 -22.40 9.49 -0.03
N PRO A 5 -21.48 8.91 0.77
CA PRO A 5 -20.05 9.02 0.48
C PRO A 5 -19.75 8.59 -0.96
N ILE A 6 -20.28 7.46 -1.43
CA ILE A 6 -20.02 6.93 -2.77
C ILE A 6 -21.33 6.76 -3.56
N LYS A 7 -21.40 7.35 -4.76
CA LYS A 7 -22.54 7.29 -5.68
C LYS A 7 -22.41 6.09 -6.63
N LYS A 8 -22.95 4.95 -6.21
CA LYS A 8 -22.92 3.69 -6.98
C LYS A 8 -23.98 3.59 -8.08
N ILE A 9 -24.92 4.53 -8.11
CA ILE A 9 -26.10 4.50 -8.98
C ILE A 9 -26.13 5.77 -9.85
N LEU A 10 -26.40 5.58 -11.13
CA LEU A 10 -26.85 6.64 -12.04
C LEU A 10 -28.37 6.54 -12.17
N TYR A 11 -29.09 7.65 -12.02
CA TYR A 11 -30.52 7.68 -12.28
C TYR A 11 -30.77 8.09 -13.74
N TRP A 12 -31.80 7.55 -14.36
CA TRP A 12 -32.18 7.86 -15.73
C TRP A 12 -33.69 8.06 -15.84
N CYS A 13 -34.13 9.20 -16.36
CA CYS A 13 -35.54 9.40 -16.68
C CYS A 13 -35.86 8.69 -17.98
N GLU A 14 -36.69 7.65 -17.95
CA GLU A 14 -37.07 6.93 -19.18
C GLU A 14 -37.94 7.79 -20.11
N GLY A 15 -38.76 8.65 -19.53
CA GLY A 15 -39.68 9.50 -20.28
C GLY A 15 -39.03 10.66 -21.03
N CYS A 16 -38.05 11.33 -20.41
CA CYS A 16 -37.27 12.39 -21.06
C CYS A 16 -36.01 11.85 -21.75
N ASN A 17 -35.65 10.60 -21.47
CA ASN A 17 -34.40 9.97 -21.89
C ASN A 17 -33.13 10.71 -21.42
N LEU A 18 -33.13 11.17 -20.17
CA LEU A 18 -32.06 12.01 -19.60
C LEU A 18 -31.37 11.34 -18.40
N PRO A 19 -30.04 11.48 -18.24
CA PRO A 19 -29.34 11.12 -17.02
C PRO A 19 -29.65 12.13 -15.92
N LEU A 20 -29.81 11.63 -14.69
CA LEU A 20 -30.14 12.44 -13.52
C LEU A 20 -29.13 12.20 -12.39
N MET A 21 -28.77 13.29 -11.72
CA MET A 21 -27.96 13.26 -10.50
C MET A 21 -28.78 12.83 -9.27
N GLY A 22 -30.11 12.93 -9.34
CA GLY A 22 -31.04 12.54 -8.27
C GLY A 22 -32.16 11.64 -8.77
N ARG A 23 -32.99 11.16 -7.83
CA ARG A 23 -34.08 10.20 -8.10
C ARG A 23 -35.27 10.77 -8.86
N THR A 24 -35.37 12.08 -9.01
CA THR A 24 -36.59 12.73 -9.50
C THR A 24 -36.30 13.53 -10.75
N CYS A 25 -37.07 13.30 -11.80
CA CYS A 25 -37.13 14.16 -12.97
C CYS A 25 -38.24 15.20 -12.80
N ASN A 26 -38.09 16.38 -13.40
CA ASN A 26 -39.14 17.41 -13.41
C ASN A 26 -40.40 17.00 -14.21
N CYS A 27 -40.33 15.96 -15.06
CA CYS A 27 -41.47 15.49 -15.85
C CYS A 27 -42.45 14.59 -15.07
N GLY A 28 -42.17 14.27 -13.80
CA GLY A 28 -43.04 13.43 -12.95
C GLY A 28 -43.05 11.93 -13.28
N LYS A 29 -42.33 11.47 -14.32
CA LYS A 29 -42.21 10.05 -14.67
C LYS A 29 -41.17 9.34 -13.80
N GLU A 30 -41.35 8.02 -13.66
CA GLU A 30 -40.45 7.16 -12.88
C GLU A 30 -39.01 7.19 -13.42
N THR A 31 -38.04 7.11 -12.51
CA THR A 31 -36.63 7.08 -12.84
C THR A 31 -36.05 5.69 -12.65
N LYS A 32 -35.32 5.23 -13.66
CA LYS A 32 -34.60 3.97 -13.61
C LYS A 32 -33.28 4.15 -12.87
N SER A 33 -32.94 3.19 -12.02
CA SER A 33 -31.63 3.12 -11.36
C SER A 33 -30.68 2.22 -12.17
N ILE A 34 -29.53 2.75 -12.54
CA ILE A 34 -28.49 2.03 -13.28
C ILE A 34 -27.28 1.83 -12.36
N PRO A 35 -26.99 0.59 -11.92
CA PRO A 35 -25.81 0.30 -11.13
C PRO A 35 -24.55 0.54 -11.97
N LEU A 36 -23.67 1.42 -11.47
CA LEU A 36 -22.37 1.70 -12.07
C LEU A 36 -21.36 0.63 -11.65
N LEU A 37 -20.39 0.37 -12.53
CA LEU A 37 -19.25 -0.49 -12.27
C LEU A 37 -18.10 0.33 -11.68
N GLN A 38 -17.25 -0.33 -10.89
CA GLN A 38 -16.10 0.30 -10.24
C GLN A 38 -15.11 0.88 -11.26
N PRO A 39 -14.58 2.10 -11.03
CA PRO A 39 -14.60 2.86 -9.78
C PRO A 39 -15.85 3.74 -9.56
N TYR A 40 -16.93 3.52 -10.29
CA TYR A 40 -18.19 4.29 -10.27
C TYR A 40 -18.08 5.71 -10.87
N ASP A 41 -16.97 6.03 -11.54
CA ASP A 41 -16.90 7.26 -12.34
C ASP A 41 -17.66 7.07 -13.65
N VAL A 42 -18.42 8.09 -14.01
CA VAL A 42 -19.15 8.15 -15.28
C VAL A 42 -18.96 9.53 -15.88
N ARG A 43 -18.73 9.60 -17.18
CA ARG A 43 -18.53 10.85 -17.92
C ARG A 43 -19.35 10.87 -19.22
N PRO A 44 -19.65 12.04 -19.77
CA PRO A 44 -20.10 12.18 -21.16
C PRO A 44 -19.10 11.54 -22.14
N ALA A 45 -19.61 10.87 -23.18
CA ALA A 45 -18.86 10.66 -24.40
C ALA A 45 -18.86 11.99 -25.17
N LEU A 46 -17.67 12.57 -25.36
CA LEU A 46 -17.50 13.83 -26.07
C LEU A 46 -17.38 13.58 -27.58
N LYS A 47 -17.13 14.63 -28.37
CA LYS A 47 -17.17 14.55 -29.85
C LYS A 47 -16.37 13.38 -30.42
N ALA A 48 -15.09 13.24 -30.06
CA ALA A 48 -14.25 12.15 -30.55
C ALA A 48 -14.71 10.76 -30.05
N ASP A 49 -15.15 10.64 -28.79
CA ASP A 49 -15.67 9.37 -28.28
C ASP A 49 -16.94 8.95 -29.03
N ARG A 50 -17.85 9.90 -29.28
CA ARG A 50 -19.12 9.64 -29.98
C ARG A 50 -18.86 9.28 -31.44
N ALA A 51 -17.95 9.96 -32.12
CA ALA A 51 -17.53 9.61 -33.47
C ALA A 51 -16.96 8.18 -33.52
N LEU A 52 -16.01 7.87 -32.63
CA LEU A 52 -15.43 6.53 -32.54
C LEU A 52 -16.48 5.44 -32.28
N ILE A 53 -17.41 5.66 -31.36
CA ILE A 53 -18.49 4.70 -31.09
C ILE A 53 -19.40 4.57 -32.31
N ALA A 54 -19.76 5.67 -32.98
CA ALA A 54 -20.59 5.65 -34.17
C ALA A 54 -19.90 4.89 -35.33
N ASP A 55 -18.60 5.08 -35.52
CA ASP A 55 -17.82 4.41 -36.54
C ASP A 55 -17.73 2.91 -36.26
N LEU A 56 -17.31 2.49 -35.06
CA LEU A 56 -17.20 1.08 -34.70
C LEU A 56 -18.54 0.33 -34.77
N VAL A 57 -19.60 0.98 -34.29
CA VAL A 57 -20.96 0.42 -34.34
C VAL A 57 -21.46 0.38 -35.79
N GLY A 58 -21.21 1.43 -36.56
CA GLY A 58 -21.58 1.55 -37.97
C GLY A 58 -20.87 0.53 -38.85
N GLU A 59 -19.56 0.35 -38.64
CA GLU A 59 -18.73 -0.67 -39.27
C GLU A 59 -19.25 -2.08 -38.99
N ARG A 60 -19.72 -2.34 -37.76
CA ARG A 60 -20.17 -3.68 -37.39
C ARG A 60 -21.62 -4.00 -37.78
N PHE A 61 -22.54 -3.05 -37.60
CA PHE A 61 -23.98 -3.31 -37.70
C PHE A 61 -24.68 -2.50 -38.80
N GLY A 62 -23.95 -1.62 -39.49
CA GLY A 62 -24.51 -0.63 -40.40
C GLY A 62 -24.98 0.62 -39.67
N PRO A 63 -25.53 1.64 -40.37
CA PRO A 63 -25.93 2.90 -39.75
C PRO A 63 -27.00 2.71 -38.66
N LEU A 64 -26.67 3.05 -37.42
CA LEU A 64 -27.58 2.96 -36.27
C LEU A 64 -27.92 4.33 -35.68
N PRO A 65 -29.15 4.54 -35.18
CA PRO A 65 -29.55 5.79 -34.54
C PRO A 65 -28.98 5.87 -33.11
N LEU A 66 -27.73 6.29 -32.95
CA LEU A 66 -27.15 6.56 -31.62
C LEU A 66 -27.66 7.88 -31.04
N PRO A 67 -28.11 7.90 -29.77
CA PRO A 67 -28.60 9.13 -29.15
C PRO A 67 -27.47 10.16 -28.98
N GLN A 68 -27.84 11.42 -28.84
CA GLN A 68 -26.91 12.50 -28.53
C GLN A 68 -26.25 12.30 -27.16
N ILE A 69 -27.01 11.82 -26.17
CA ILE A 69 -26.49 11.54 -24.84
C ILE A 69 -25.97 10.10 -24.76
N LEU A 70 -24.64 10.01 -24.76
CA LEU A 70 -23.89 8.80 -24.44
C LEU A 70 -23.05 9.04 -23.20
N LEU A 71 -23.03 8.05 -22.31
CA LEU A 71 -22.21 8.05 -21.11
C LEU A 71 -21.20 6.90 -21.14
N LEU A 72 -20.02 7.16 -20.59
CA LEU A 72 -18.95 6.19 -20.43
C LEU A 72 -18.73 5.98 -18.94
N ASN A 73 -19.06 4.78 -18.47
CA ASN A 73 -18.73 4.34 -17.12
C ASN A 73 -17.40 3.57 -17.16
N LYS A 74 -16.37 4.19 -16.59
CA LYS A 74 -15.02 3.64 -16.56
C LYS A 74 -14.96 2.34 -15.78
N THR A 75 -14.20 1.37 -16.29
CA THR A 75 -13.93 0.11 -15.60
C THR A 75 -12.45 -0.28 -15.68
N GLY A 76 -12.03 -1.29 -14.92
CA GLY A 76 -10.67 -1.80 -14.99
C GLY A 76 -10.45 -2.72 -16.20
N GLY A 77 -9.50 -2.37 -17.09
CA GLY A 77 -9.06 -3.17 -18.25
C GLY A 77 -7.53 -3.35 -18.29
N THR A 78 -7.02 -3.92 -19.38
CA THR A 78 -5.59 -3.86 -19.76
C THR A 78 -5.19 -2.43 -20.12
N ASP A 79 -6.06 -1.74 -20.86
CA ASP A 79 -5.97 -0.30 -21.14
C ASP A 79 -7.38 0.34 -21.00
N ARG A 80 -7.92 1.00 -22.03
CA ARG A 80 -9.30 1.53 -22.02
C ARG A 80 -10.33 0.40 -22.00
N ASN A 81 -11.30 0.50 -21.08
CA ASN A 81 -12.47 -0.38 -21.03
C ASN A 81 -13.65 0.33 -20.37
N ASP A 82 -14.55 0.87 -21.19
CA ASP A 82 -15.70 1.66 -20.74
C ASP A 82 -17.01 0.95 -21.05
N LEU A 83 -17.88 0.88 -20.04
CA LEU A 83 -19.28 0.54 -20.25
C LEU A 83 -19.98 1.76 -20.85
N VAL A 84 -20.46 1.61 -22.08
CA VAL A 84 -21.27 2.62 -22.77
C VAL A 84 -22.71 2.51 -22.30
N ILE A 85 -23.26 3.61 -21.79
CA ILE A 85 -24.65 3.73 -21.33
C ILE A 85 -25.37 4.67 -22.30
N ALA A 86 -26.46 4.17 -22.88
CA ALA A 86 -27.31 4.90 -23.80
C ALA A 86 -28.76 4.49 -23.55
N HIS A 87 -29.71 5.42 -23.72
CA HIS A 87 -31.13 5.16 -23.45
C HIS A 87 -31.44 4.60 -22.05
N GLY A 88 -30.59 4.85 -21.06
CA GLY A 88 -30.74 4.29 -19.72
C GLY A 88 -30.50 2.77 -19.64
N GLU A 89 -29.82 2.23 -20.64
CA GLU A 89 -29.42 0.83 -20.73
C GLU A 89 -27.89 0.70 -20.80
N ARG A 90 -27.40 -0.47 -20.38
CA ARG A 90 -26.03 -0.91 -20.68
C ARG A 90 -26.00 -1.24 -22.17
N PHE A 91 -25.47 -0.32 -22.97
CA PHE A 91 -25.55 -0.35 -24.42
C PHE A 91 -24.44 -1.21 -25.04
N GLY A 92 -23.23 -1.13 -24.50
CA GLY A 92 -22.11 -1.94 -24.96
C GLY A 92 -20.82 -1.63 -24.23
N TRP A 93 -19.73 -2.19 -24.69
CA TRP A 93 -18.39 -2.01 -24.13
C TRP A 93 -17.46 -1.45 -25.20
N LEU A 94 -16.86 -0.30 -24.91
CA LEU A 94 -15.79 0.28 -25.70
C LEU A 94 -14.46 -0.11 -25.05
N SER A 95 -13.64 -0.87 -25.76
CA SER A 95 -12.32 -1.31 -25.28
C SER A 95 -11.22 -0.99 -26.28
N PHE A 96 -9.99 -0.89 -25.79
CA PHE A 96 -8.80 -0.77 -26.63
C PHE A 96 -7.89 -1.98 -26.38
N ASP A 97 -7.49 -2.64 -27.45
CA ASP A 97 -6.51 -3.72 -27.40
C ASP A 97 -5.10 -3.14 -27.55
N PRO A 98 -4.24 -3.16 -26.51
CA PRO A 98 -2.91 -2.55 -26.60
C PRO A 98 -1.91 -3.34 -27.45
N VAL A 99 -2.22 -4.60 -27.80
CA VAL A 99 -1.34 -5.43 -28.66
C VAL A 99 -1.65 -5.15 -30.12
N GLU A 100 -2.92 -5.26 -30.50
CA GLU A 100 -3.38 -4.99 -31.87
C GLU A 100 -3.52 -3.50 -32.18
N ARG A 101 -3.62 -2.67 -31.13
CA ARG A 101 -3.76 -1.21 -31.18
C ARG A 101 -5.03 -0.77 -31.90
N VAL A 102 -6.11 -1.52 -31.67
CA VAL A 102 -7.43 -1.26 -32.25
C VAL A 102 -8.46 -1.06 -31.16
N PHE A 103 -9.42 -0.17 -31.42
CA PHE A 103 -10.62 -0.08 -30.60
C PHE A 103 -11.62 -1.15 -31.03
N ARG A 104 -12.37 -1.65 -30.05
CA ARG A 104 -13.45 -2.62 -30.26
C ARG A 104 -14.70 -2.15 -29.54
N PHE A 105 -15.87 -2.40 -30.15
CA PHE A 105 -17.16 -2.14 -29.55
C PHE A 105 -17.99 -3.42 -29.47
N ASP A 106 -18.26 -3.88 -28.26
CA ASP A 106 -19.08 -5.06 -28.01
C ASP A 106 -20.48 -4.65 -27.55
N ILE A 107 -21.48 -4.85 -28.42
CA ILE A 107 -22.87 -4.56 -28.08
C ILE A 107 -23.36 -5.45 -26.92
N ALA A 108 -24.12 -4.85 -26.00
CA ALA A 108 -24.73 -5.54 -24.87
C ALA A 108 -26.22 -5.82 -25.14
N PRO A 109 -26.84 -6.80 -24.45
CA PRO A 109 -28.27 -7.11 -24.64
C PRO A 109 -29.20 -5.90 -24.48
N GLY A 110 -28.84 -4.92 -23.64
CA GLY A 110 -29.63 -3.70 -23.42
C GLY A 110 -29.74 -2.79 -24.65
N ALA A 111 -28.84 -2.93 -25.63
CA ALA A 111 -28.92 -2.18 -26.88
C ALA A 111 -29.85 -2.82 -27.91
N LEU A 112 -30.15 -4.12 -27.81
CA LEU A 112 -30.93 -4.85 -28.83
C LEU A 112 -32.27 -4.17 -29.19
N PRO A 113 -33.07 -3.66 -28.23
CA PRO A 113 -34.31 -2.94 -28.54
C PRO A 113 -34.13 -1.71 -29.45
N PHE A 114 -32.92 -1.13 -29.49
CA PHE A 114 -32.63 0.09 -30.25
C PHE A 114 -31.86 -0.19 -31.54
N VAL A 115 -31.36 -1.42 -31.72
CA VAL A 115 -30.46 -1.78 -32.82
C VAL A 115 -31.08 -2.78 -33.79
N VAL A 116 -31.85 -3.76 -33.32
CA VAL A 116 -32.35 -4.87 -34.14
C VAL A 116 -33.16 -4.41 -35.36
N GLY A 117 -33.96 -3.35 -35.24
CA GLY A 117 -34.76 -2.81 -36.35
C GLY A 117 -33.98 -1.97 -37.38
N HIS A 118 -32.70 -1.69 -37.11
CA HIS A 118 -31.85 -0.82 -37.92
C HIS A 118 -30.59 -1.52 -38.45
N ALA A 119 -30.18 -2.63 -37.82
CA ALA A 119 -29.00 -3.38 -38.21
C ALA A 119 -29.17 -3.97 -39.62
N SER A 120 -28.22 -3.68 -40.52
CA SER A 120 -28.20 -4.15 -41.91
C SER A 120 -27.11 -5.20 -42.17
N ARG A 121 -26.20 -5.39 -41.21
CA ARG A 121 -25.12 -6.40 -41.18
C ARG A 121 -24.78 -6.77 -39.74
N GLY A 122 -23.88 -7.72 -39.53
CA GLY A 122 -23.49 -8.17 -38.18
C GLY A 122 -24.59 -8.95 -37.47
N VAL A 123 -25.56 -9.49 -38.23
CA VAL A 123 -26.69 -10.28 -37.72
C VAL A 123 -26.58 -11.71 -38.25
N VAL A 124 -26.46 -12.68 -37.35
CA VAL A 124 -26.41 -14.11 -37.69
C VAL A 124 -27.75 -14.74 -37.35
N ASP A 125 -28.53 -15.09 -38.38
CA ASP A 125 -29.73 -15.92 -38.22
C ASP A 125 -29.34 -17.40 -38.11
N LEU A 126 -29.48 -17.95 -36.91
CA LEU A 126 -29.13 -19.34 -36.62
C LEU A 126 -30.05 -20.35 -37.32
N GLU A 127 -31.26 -19.96 -37.73
CA GLU A 127 -32.12 -20.87 -38.51
C GLU A 127 -31.56 -21.11 -39.92
N ALA A 128 -30.83 -20.12 -40.47
CA ALA A 128 -30.18 -20.22 -41.77
C ALA A 128 -28.71 -20.66 -41.69
N ALA A 129 -27.99 -20.28 -40.63
CA ALA A 129 -26.53 -20.40 -40.58
C ALA A 129 -25.99 -21.71 -39.98
N LEU A 130 -26.79 -22.53 -39.28
CA LEU A 130 -26.29 -23.73 -38.60
C LEU A 130 -25.84 -24.83 -39.58
N THR A 131 -24.61 -25.33 -39.41
CA THR A 131 -24.07 -26.46 -40.18
C THR A 131 -23.98 -27.73 -39.33
N GLY A 132 -24.26 -28.91 -39.92
CA GLY A 132 -24.06 -30.21 -39.27
C GLY A 132 -25.12 -30.67 -38.25
N THR A 133 -26.06 -29.83 -37.82
CA THR A 133 -27.25 -30.28 -37.07
C THR A 133 -28.32 -30.73 -38.04
N GLY A 134 -28.42 -32.02 -38.38
CA GLY A 134 -29.38 -32.56 -39.35
C GLY A 134 -30.86 -32.29 -39.01
N GLY A 135 -31.34 -31.08 -39.25
CA GLY A 135 -32.71 -30.62 -38.99
C GLY A 135 -33.14 -30.56 -37.51
N GLN A 136 -32.27 -30.91 -36.54
CA GLN A 136 -32.64 -30.91 -35.12
C GLN A 136 -32.70 -29.49 -34.55
N LYS A 137 -33.93 -28.99 -34.34
CA LYS A 137 -34.22 -27.73 -33.65
C LYS A 137 -33.72 -27.77 -32.20
N LEU A 138 -32.65 -27.02 -31.90
CA LEU A 138 -32.10 -26.90 -30.55
C LEU A 138 -33.12 -26.22 -29.60
N ARG A 139 -33.48 -26.89 -28.50
CA ARG A 139 -34.41 -26.37 -27.47
C ARG A 139 -33.79 -25.25 -26.61
N ARG A 140 -32.48 -25.27 -26.37
CA ARG A 140 -31.73 -24.25 -25.61
C ARG A 140 -30.41 -23.95 -26.34
N ILE A 141 -30.15 -22.67 -26.66
CA ILE A 141 -28.95 -22.23 -27.40
C ILE A 141 -27.98 -21.36 -26.60
N GLY A 142 -28.42 -20.77 -25.48
CA GLY A 142 -27.55 -19.97 -24.62
C GLY A 142 -26.41 -20.79 -24.02
N GLY A 143 -25.20 -20.24 -24.06
CA GLY A 143 -23.96 -20.84 -23.58
C GLY A 143 -23.29 -21.82 -24.55
N LYS A 144 -23.90 -22.14 -25.70
CA LYS A 144 -23.36 -23.11 -26.66
C LYS A 144 -22.39 -22.46 -27.66
N ARG A 145 -21.38 -23.24 -28.08
CA ARG A 145 -20.54 -22.97 -29.26
C ARG A 145 -21.14 -23.77 -30.42
N LEU A 146 -21.60 -23.09 -31.46
CA LEU A 146 -22.32 -23.68 -32.58
C LEU A 146 -21.54 -23.42 -33.87
N PRO A 147 -21.29 -24.44 -34.72
CA PRO A 147 -20.71 -24.21 -36.04
C PRO A 147 -21.72 -23.49 -36.93
N VAL A 148 -21.27 -22.46 -37.63
CA VAL A 148 -22.10 -21.64 -38.51
C VAL A 148 -21.42 -21.37 -39.85
N ALA A 149 -22.20 -21.35 -40.92
CA ALA A 149 -21.79 -20.82 -42.22
C ALA A 149 -22.35 -19.40 -42.35
N THR A 150 -21.47 -18.40 -42.32
CA THR A 150 -21.81 -16.99 -42.45
C THR A 150 -20.62 -16.21 -42.99
N ASP A 151 -20.88 -15.21 -43.83
CA ASP A 151 -19.87 -14.30 -44.37
C ASP A 151 -19.59 -13.11 -43.43
N GLU A 152 -20.23 -13.09 -42.25
CA GLU A 152 -20.01 -12.06 -41.25
C GLU A 152 -18.58 -12.14 -40.68
N PRO A 153 -17.89 -11.00 -40.48
CA PRO A 153 -16.54 -11.01 -39.94
C PRO A 153 -16.54 -11.49 -38.48
N GLU A 154 -15.40 -12.02 -38.02
CA GLU A 154 -15.23 -12.41 -36.62
C GLU A 154 -15.49 -11.26 -35.65
N GLY A 155 -15.88 -11.59 -34.42
CA GLY A 155 -16.21 -10.64 -33.37
C GLY A 155 -17.67 -10.67 -32.92
N THR A 156 -18.10 -9.62 -32.25
CA THR A 156 -19.44 -9.55 -31.64
C THR A 156 -20.54 -9.40 -32.68
N VAL A 157 -21.54 -10.29 -32.67
CA VAL A 157 -22.70 -10.26 -33.58
C VAL A 157 -24.02 -10.21 -32.82
N ILE A 158 -25.07 -9.77 -33.51
CA ILE A 158 -26.46 -9.97 -33.09
C ILE A 158 -26.88 -11.37 -33.55
N VAL A 159 -27.50 -12.12 -32.65
CA VAL A 159 -27.98 -13.48 -32.93
C VAL A 159 -29.48 -13.44 -33.08
N ALA A 160 -30.01 -13.89 -34.22
CA ALA A 160 -31.43 -14.11 -34.44
C ALA A 160 -31.73 -15.61 -34.39
N TYR A 161 -32.79 -16.02 -33.67
CA TYR A 161 -33.27 -17.40 -33.66
C TYR A 161 -34.73 -17.47 -33.22
N LYS A 162 -35.61 -18.00 -34.08
CA LYS A 162 -37.06 -18.19 -33.81
C LYS A 162 -37.74 -16.90 -33.36
N GLY A 163 -37.47 -15.80 -34.06
CA GLY A 163 -38.01 -14.47 -33.74
C GLY A 163 -37.52 -13.88 -32.41
N ARG A 164 -36.47 -14.44 -31.81
CA ARG A 164 -35.78 -13.90 -30.63
C ARG A 164 -34.41 -13.38 -31.01
N TYR A 165 -33.89 -12.45 -30.21
CA TYR A 165 -32.62 -11.79 -30.46
C TYR A 165 -31.69 -11.91 -29.26
N GLY A 166 -30.39 -11.91 -29.54
CA GLY A 166 -29.33 -12.05 -28.55
C GLY A 166 -28.02 -11.44 -29.00
N THR A 167 -27.00 -11.60 -28.17
CA THR A 167 -25.61 -11.24 -28.51
C THR A 167 -24.76 -12.50 -28.53
N GLY A 168 -23.80 -12.55 -29.45
CA GLY A 168 -22.88 -13.68 -29.61
C GLY A 168 -21.50 -13.22 -30.06
N VAL A 169 -20.53 -14.12 -30.00
CA VAL A 169 -19.18 -13.90 -30.53
C VAL A 169 -18.91 -14.94 -31.61
N LEU A 170 -18.63 -14.49 -32.83
CA LEU A 170 -18.22 -15.30 -33.96
C LEU A 170 -16.70 -15.41 -33.99
N LYS A 171 -16.17 -16.64 -34.01
CA LYS A 171 -14.74 -16.93 -34.08
C LYS A 171 -14.49 -18.33 -34.65
N ASP A 172 -13.55 -18.46 -35.58
CA ASP A 172 -13.14 -19.70 -36.23
C ASP A 172 -14.33 -20.49 -36.82
N GLY A 173 -15.25 -19.81 -37.51
CA GLY A 173 -16.47 -20.43 -38.06
C GLY A 173 -17.47 -20.94 -37.01
N HIS A 174 -17.30 -20.56 -35.75
CA HIS A 174 -18.20 -20.93 -34.66
C HIS A 174 -18.76 -19.69 -33.97
N ILE A 175 -20.04 -19.74 -33.61
CA ILE A 175 -20.69 -18.71 -32.81
C ILE A 175 -20.92 -19.18 -31.38
N ARG A 176 -20.49 -18.38 -30.40
CA ARG A 176 -20.83 -18.56 -28.99
C ARG A 176 -21.97 -17.64 -28.63
N VAL A 177 -23.16 -18.22 -28.44
CA VAL A 177 -24.37 -17.46 -28.07
C VAL A 177 -24.41 -17.31 -26.56
N LYS A 178 -24.58 -16.08 -26.03
CA LYS A 178 -24.80 -15.88 -24.59
C LYS A 178 -26.22 -16.30 -24.21
N GLU A 179 -27.21 -15.61 -24.76
CA GLU A 179 -28.64 -15.84 -24.55
C GLU A 179 -29.42 -15.20 -25.71
N VAL A 180 -30.62 -15.72 -26.00
CA VAL A 180 -31.60 -15.06 -26.87
C VAL A 180 -32.91 -14.83 -26.11
N VAL A 181 -33.48 -13.65 -26.25
CA VAL A 181 -34.71 -13.21 -25.59
C VAL A 181 -35.65 -12.57 -26.61
N PRO A 182 -36.96 -12.53 -26.35
CA PRO A 182 -37.86 -11.65 -27.12
C PRO A 182 -37.35 -10.20 -27.01
N VAL A 183 -37.23 -9.52 -28.14
CA VAL A 183 -36.82 -8.11 -28.21
C VAL A 183 -37.87 -7.34 -29.00
N GLU A 184 -38.50 -6.37 -28.34
CA GLU A 184 -39.40 -5.40 -28.98
C GLU A 184 -38.61 -4.12 -29.31
N PRO A 185 -38.65 -3.64 -30.56
CA PRO A 185 -38.03 -2.37 -30.92
C PRO A 185 -38.58 -1.20 -30.08
N LYS A 186 -37.67 -0.37 -29.56
CA LYS A 186 -38.01 0.81 -28.75
C LYS A 186 -37.49 2.08 -29.40
N HIS A 187 -38.30 3.13 -29.33
CA HIS A 187 -37.90 4.49 -29.66
C HIS A 187 -38.04 5.37 -28.42
N ARG A 188 -37.08 6.29 -28.21
CA ARG A 188 -37.08 7.25 -27.09
C ARG A 188 -36.75 8.65 -27.62
N PRO A 189 -37.16 9.71 -26.91
CA PRO A 189 -36.71 11.07 -27.23
C PRO A 189 -35.17 11.15 -27.29
N ASP A 190 -34.66 12.05 -28.13
CA ASP A 190 -33.23 12.30 -28.29
C ASP A 190 -32.85 13.72 -27.79
N PRO A 191 -32.77 13.91 -26.46
CA PRO A 191 -32.49 15.22 -25.88
C PRO A 191 -31.02 15.62 -26.03
N SER A 192 -30.77 16.92 -25.92
CA SER A 192 -29.42 17.50 -25.90
C SER A 192 -28.79 17.47 -24.50
N TRP A 193 -27.48 17.73 -24.43
CA TRP A 193 -26.81 17.98 -23.14
C TRP A 193 -27.34 19.24 -22.43
N GLY A 194 -27.90 20.21 -23.16
CA GLY A 194 -28.57 21.37 -22.58
C GLY A 194 -29.80 20.97 -21.77
N ASP A 195 -30.62 20.06 -22.32
CA ASP A 195 -31.78 19.51 -21.62
C ASP A 195 -31.37 18.73 -20.36
N ALA A 196 -30.24 18.00 -20.43
CA ALA A 196 -29.67 17.31 -19.27
C ALA A 196 -29.22 18.28 -18.18
N VAL A 197 -28.57 19.39 -18.56
CA VAL A 197 -28.21 20.46 -17.61
C VAL A 197 -29.45 21.06 -16.95
N ASP A 198 -30.49 21.34 -17.73
CA ASP A 198 -31.74 21.92 -17.22
C ASP A 198 -32.48 21.00 -16.27
N ALA A 199 -32.60 19.71 -16.62
CA ALA A 199 -33.20 18.70 -15.76
C ALA A 199 -32.45 18.54 -14.42
N ASN A 200 -31.15 18.86 -14.39
CA ASN A 200 -30.28 18.71 -13.23
C ASN A 200 -29.95 20.02 -12.51
N ARG A 201 -30.49 21.16 -12.96
CA ARG A 201 -30.15 22.51 -12.50
C ARG A 201 -30.26 22.69 -10.98
N PHE A 202 -31.28 22.10 -10.35
CA PHE A 202 -31.46 22.14 -8.89
C PHE A 202 -30.29 21.46 -8.16
N HIS A 203 -29.87 20.28 -8.63
CA HIS A 203 -28.75 19.54 -8.05
C HIS A 203 -27.42 20.27 -8.27
N LEU A 204 -27.21 20.85 -9.46
CA LEU A 204 -26.00 21.64 -9.77
C LEU A 204 -25.87 22.86 -8.84
N LYS A 205 -26.97 23.60 -8.61
CA LYS A 205 -26.99 24.71 -7.64
C LYS A 205 -26.60 24.26 -6.23
N ASN A 206 -27.07 23.08 -5.80
CA ASN A 206 -26.73 22.54 -4.49
C ASN A 206 -25.25 22.12 -4.40
N LEU A 207 -24.72 21.47 -5.44
CA LEU A 207 -23.31 21.10 -5.53
C LEU A 207 -22.40 22.34 -5.46
N GLU A 208 -22.73 23.38 -6.23
CA GLU A 208 -22.02 24.66 -6.19
C GLU A 208 -22.04 25.28 -4.79
N ARG A 209 -23.24 25.44 -4.20
CA ARG A 209 -23.39 26.06 -2.88
C ARG A 209 -22.57 25.32 -1.82
N ASN A 210 -22.57 23.99 -1.86
CA ASN A 210 -21.82 23.16 -0.91
C ASN A 210 -20.31 23.31 -1.12
N ALA A 211 -19.83 23.28 -2.35
CA ALA A 211 -18.41 23.44 -2.66
C ALA A 211 -17.90 24.86 -2.32
N VAL A 212 -18.64 25.91 -2.69
CA VAL A 212 -18.31 27.30 -2.32
C VAL A 212 -18.29 27.47 -0.79
N ARG A 213 -19.26 26.89 -0.08
CA ARG A 213 -19.28 26.90 1.39
C ARG A 213 -18.04 26.23 1.97
N ALA A 214 -17.66 25.06 1.45
CA ALA A 214 -16.47 24.35 1.92
C ALA A 214 -15.19 25.18 1.72
N ILE A 215 -15.05 25.87 0.58
CA ILE A 215 -13.91 26.77 0.35
C ILE A 215 -13.92 27.93 1.37
N ARG A 216 -15.07 28.60 1.55
CA ARG A 216 -15.20 29.74 2.49
C ARG A 216 -14.93 29.36 3.95
N GLN A 217 -15.20 28.12 4.35
CA GLN A 217 -14.93 27.66 5.70
C GLN A 217 -13.45 27.61 6.05
N HIS A 218 -12.59 27.48 5.04
CA HIS A 218 -11.16 27.23 5.23
C HIS A 218 -10.28 28.29 4.57
N ILE A 219 -10.83 29.20 3.76
CA ILE A 219 -10.06 30.23 3.03
C ILE A 219 -9.19 31.10 3.95
N SER A 220 -9.60 31.28 5.20
CA SER A 220 -8.89 32.07 6.21
C SER A 220 -7.93 31.26 7.09
N ASP A 221 -7.79 29.95 6.86
CA ASP A 221 -6.88 29.08 7.63
C ASP A 221 -5.40 29.43 7.35
N ARG A 222 -5.12 30.19 6.28
CA ARG A 222 -3.81 30.78 5.96
C ARG A 222 -3.97 32.23 5.48
N PRO A 223 -2.91 33.06 5.54
CA PRO A 223 -2.96 34.45 5.09
C PRO A 223 -3.30 34.65 3.60
N CYS A 224 -2.96 33.66 2.76
CA CYS A 224 -3.21 33.68 1.32
C CYS A 224 -4.16 32.55 0.91
N ALA A 225 -4.89 32.74 -0.19
CA ALA A 225 -5.62 31.67 -0.85
C ALA A 225 -5.41 31.72 -2.36
N ASN A 226 -5.19 30.55 -2.98
CA ASN A 226 -5.00 30.42 -4.42
C ASN A 226 -5.63 29.12 -4.97
N VAL A 227 -5.68 28.98 -6.29
CA VAL A 227 -6.13 27.76 -6.97
C VAL A 227 -4.96 27.09 -7.68
N SER A 228 -4.78 25.79 -7.44
CA SER A 228 -3.89 24.98 -8.27
C SER A 228 -4.63 24.59 -9.55
N PHE A 229 -4.34 25.30 -10.63
CA PHE A 229 -4.98 25.10 -11.92
C PHE A 229 -4.11 24.19 -12.80
N SER A 230 -4.67 23.10 -13.33
CA SER A 230 -3.94 22.17 -14.22
C SER A 230 -4.40 22.23 -15.67
N GLY A 231 -5.29 23.16 -16.02
CA GLY A 231 -5.99 23.19 -17.32
C GLY A 231 -7.09 22.14 -17.47
N GLY A 232 -7.27 21.24 -16.50
CA GLY A 232 -8.25 20.15 -16.53
C GLY A 232 -9.68 20.60 -16.27
N LYS A 233 -10.65 19.74 -16.60
CA LYS A 233 -12.07 19.95 -16.27
C LYS A 233 -12.28 20.19 -14.77
N ASP A 234 -11.58 19.42 -13.94
CA ASP A 234 -11.74 19.46 -12.48
C ASP A 234 -11.15 20.75 -11.90
N SER A 235 -9.97 21.17 -12.36
CA SER A 235 -9.39 22.45 -11.98
C SER A 235 -10.17 23.65 -12.52
N THR A 236 -10.83 23.51 -13.68
CA THR A 236 -11.71 24.55 -14.24
C THR A 236 -12.97 24.73 -13.39
N ALA A 237 -13.60 23.63 -12.98
CA ALA A 237 -14.74 23.70 -12.08
C ALA A 237 -14.33 24.34 -10.75
N VAL A 238 -13.20 23.92 -10.18
CA VAL A 238 -12.67 24.49 -8.94
C VAL A 238 -12.30 25.96 -9.08
N LEU A 239 -11.73 26.39 -10.20
CA LEU A 239 -11.41 27.80 -10.44
C LEU A 239 -12.68 28.68 -10.35
N ILE A 240 -13.77 28.26 -10.97
CA ILE A 240 -15.05 28.97 -10.92
C ILE A 240 -15.60 29.00 -9.49
N LEU A 241 -15.60 27.86 -8.80
CA LEU A 241 -16.07 27.74 -7.42
C LEU A 241 -15.24 28.60 -6.45
N ALA A 242 -13.92 28.61 -6.61
CA ALA A 242 -12.99 29.38 -5.80
C ALA A 242 -13.16 30.89 -6.03
N ARG A 243 -13.35 31.33 -7.29
CA ARG A 243 -13.70 32.72 -7.62
C ARG A 243 -15.01 33.16 -6.95
N LYS A 244 -16.04 32.31 -6.96
CA LYS A 244 -17.31 32.56 -6.23
C LYS A 244 -17.12 32.59 -4.70
N ALA A 245 -16.11 31.88 -4.19
CA ALA A 245 -15.74 31.89 -2.78
C ALA A 245 -14.87 33.08 -2.37
N GLY A 246 -14.34 33.86 -3.33
CA GLY A 246 -13.49 35.03 -3.09
C GLY A 246 -12.00 34.83 -3.37
N VAL A 247 -11.59 33.64 -3.83
CA VAL A 247 -10.20 33.34 -4.23
C VAL A 247 -9.96 33.84 -5.65
N ARG A 248 -9.04 34.80 -5.82
CA ARG A 248 -8.71 35.38 -7.13
C ARG A 248 -7.45 34.77 -7.75
N GLU A 249 -6.46 34.50 -6.91
CA GLU A 249 -5.17 33.99 -7.35
C GLU A 249 -5.26 32.54 -7.80
N ALA A 250 -4.53 32.23 -8.87
CA ALA A 250 -4.47 30.90 -9.44
C ALA A 250 -3.17 30.73 -10.21
N PHE A 251 -2.57 29.56 -10.12
CA PHE A 251 -1.31 29.25 -10.77
C PHE A 251 -1.37 27.92 -11.51
N PHE A 252 -0.59 27.82 -12.57
CA PHE A 252 -0.33 26.61 -13.33
C PHE A 252 1.15 26.27 -13.26
N LEU A 253 1.47 25.02 -12.93
CA LEU A 253 2.85 24.53 -12.87
C LEU A 253 3.19 23.90 -14.21
N ASP A 254 3.97 24.61 -15.02
CA ASP A 254 4.45 24.11 -16.30
C ASP A 254 5.60 23.13 -16.08
N THR A 255 5.42 21.90 -16.56
CA THR A 255 6.45 20.85 -16.46
C THR A 255 7.44 20.86 -17.62
N GLY A 256 7.22 21.69 -18.65
CA GLY A 256 8.00 21.70 -19.89
C GLY A 256 7.63 20.57 -20.86
N ILE A 257 6.69 19.69 -20.48
CA ILE A 257 6.16 18.60 -21.31
C ILE A 257 4.62 18.59 -21.32
N GLU A 258 4.01 19.74 -21.10
CA GLU A 258 2.56 19.93 -21.22
C GLU A 258 2.16 19.93 -22.70
N PHE A 259 0.95 19.48 -23.02
CA PHE A 259 0.39 19.66 -24.36
C PHE A 259 0.36 21.17 -24.71
N PRO A 260 0.77 21.56 -25.94
CA PRO A 260 0.70 22.95 -26.37
C PRO A 260 -0.69 23.58 -26.16
N GLU A 261 -1.74 22.84 -26.48
CA GLU A 261 -3.14 23.27 -26.33
C GLU A 261 -3.53 23.45 -24.86
N THR A 262 -2.89 22.72 -23.93
CA THR A 262 -3.13 22.92 -22.50
C THR A 262 -2.48 24.20 -22.01
N VAL A 263 -1.26 24.50 -22.45
CA VAL A 263 -0.58 25.75 -22.11
C VAL A 263 -1.33 26.96 -22.68
N GLU A 264 -1.80 26.86 -23.92
CA GLU A 264 -2.64 27.90 -24.55
C GLU A 264 -3.94 28.11 -23.78
N PHE A 265 -4.68 27.03 -23.49
CA PHE A 265 -5.91 27.11 -22.69
C PHE A 265 -5.67 27.76 -21.31
N VAL A 266 -4.57 27.41 -20.63
CA VAL A 266 -4.19 28.03 -19.35
C VAL A 266 -3.97 29.54 -19.48
N ARG A 267 -3.27 29.98 -20.53
CA ARG A 267 -3.02 31.41 -20.79
C ARG A 267 -4.31 32.17 -21.07
N GLU A 268 -5.22 31.59 -21.85
CA GLU A 268 -6.55 32.19 -22.13
C GLU A 268 -7.39 32.38 -20.87
N GLN A 269 -7.21 31.52 -19.86
CA GLN A 269 -7.89 31.67 -18.56
C GLN A 269 -7.28 32.76 -17.66
N GLY A 270 -6.20 33.41 -18.10
CA GLY A 270 -5.48 34.46 -17.36
C GLY A 270 -4.77 33.93 -16.12
N ILE A 271 -4.31 32.68 -16.15
CA ILE A 271 -3.66 32.02 -15.02
C ILE A 271 -2.14 32.24 -15.07
N GLU A 272 -1.53 32.49 -13.92
CA GLU A 272 -0.07 32.63 -13.83
C GLU A 272 0.61 31.30 -14.18
N VAL A 273 1.51 31.34 -15.17
CA VAL A 273 2.32 30.19 -15.55
C VAL A 273 3.63 30.22 -14.77
N VAL A 274 3.80 29.25 -13.87
CA VAL A 274 5.04 29.05 -13.12
C VAL A 274 5.96 28.16 -13.97
N PRO A 275 7.16 28.65 -14.35
CA PRO A 275 8.05 27.91 -15.24
C PRO A 275 8.65 26.68 -14.57
N PRO A 276 9.07 25.67 -15.36
CA PRO A 276 9.75 24.49 -14.82
C PRO A 276 11.10 24.87 -14.21
N THR A 277 11.50 24.16 -13.16
CA THR A 277 12.80 24.34 -12.49
C THR A 277 13.85 23.30 -12.92
N GLY A 278 13.54 22.46 -13.90
CA GLY A 278 14.41 21.41 -14.41
C GLY A 278 13.97 20.93 -15.79
N ASP A 279 14.80 20.11 -16.44
CA ASP A 279 14.55 19.58 -17.78
C ASP A 279 14.14 18.09 -17.74
N PHE A 280 12.97 17.78 -18.28
CA PHE A 280 12.46 16.41 -18.32
C PHE A 280 13.39 15.46 -19.09
N TRP A 281 13.94 15.91 -20.21
CA TRP A 281 14.72 15.04 -21.11
C TRP A 281 16.07 14.66 -20.53
N SER A 282 16.71 15.58 -19.80
CA SER A 282 17.91 15.30 -19.01
C SER A 282 17.61 14.35 -17.85
N ALA A 283 16.46 14.52 -17.19
CA ALA A 283 16.07 13.67 -16.07
C ALA A 283 15.72 12.24 -16.51
N VAL A 284 14.94 12.07 -17.58
CA VAL A 284 14.53 10.74 -18.07
C VAL A 284 15.72 9.95 -18.63
N ALA A 285 16.71 10.62 -19.22
CA ALA A 285 17.95 9.96 -19.68
C ALA A 285 18.73 9.30 -18.53
N ARG A 286 18.62 9.84 -17.30
CA ARG A 286 19.28 9.30 -16.10
C ARG A 286 18.40 8.31 -15.34
N ALA A 287 17.12 8.64 -15.17
CA ALA A 287 16.20 7.90 -14.31
C ALA A 287 15.41 6.79 -15.03
N GLY A 288 15.46 6.75 -16.36
CA GLY A 288 14.55 5.92 -17.15
C GLY A 288 13.12 6.47 -17.20
N PRO A 289 12.21 5.80 -17.91
CA PRO A 289 10.84 6.26 -18.07
C PRO A 289 10.07 6.31 -16.73
N PRO A 290 9.19 7.31 -16.50
CA PRO A 290 8.36 7.35 -15.30
C PRO A 290 7.25 6.28 -15.34
N GLY A 291 6.86 5.76 -14.17
CA GLY A 291 5.79 4.77 -14.03
C GLY A 291 4.53 5.32 -13.33
N LYS A 292 3.39 4.61 -13.42
CA LYS A 292 2.12 4.92 -12.73
C LYS A 292 2.27 4.82 -11.20
N ASP A 293 3.04 3.83 -10.78
CA ASP A 293 3.48 3.50 -9.43
C ASP A 293 4.73 4.29 -9.00
N HIS A 294 5.53 4.79 -9.95
CA HIS A 294 6.73 5.59 -9.68
C HIS A 294 6.81 6.87 -10.53
N ARG A 295 5.98 7.86 -10.18
CA ARG A 295 5.87 9.16 -10.89
C ARG A 295 6.93 10.18 -10.50
N TRP A 296 8.22 9.86 -10.65
CA TRP A 296 9.32 10.76 -10.32
C TRP A 296 9.21 12.12 -11.01
N CYS A 297 8.65 12.16 -12.23
CA CYS A 297 8.46 13.38 -13.00
C CYS A 297 7.54 14.40 -12.30
N CYS A 298 6.48 13.96 -11.62
CA CYS A 298 5.61 14.85 -10.85
C CYS A 298 6.35 15.47 -9.65
N LYS A 299 7.22 14.68 -8.99
CA LYS A 299 8.01 15.18 -7.86
C LYS A 299 8.98 16.26 -8.32
N LEU A 300 9.75 15.95 -9.37
CA LEU A 300 10.77 16.85 -9.88
C LEU A 300 10.18 18.12 -10.53
N LEU A 301 9.18 17.95 -11.41
CA LEU A 301 8.73 19.00 -12.32
C LEU A 301 7.50 19.77 -11.82
N LYS A 302 6.77 19.29 -10.80
CA LYS A 302 5.63 20.03 -10.22
C LYS A 302 5.93 20.53 -8.82
N LEU A 303 6.54 19.71 -7.96
CA LEU A 303 6.69 20.11 -6.56
C LEU A 303 7.80 21.17 -6.35
N ASN A 304 8.90 21.10 -7.11
CA ASN A 304 9.96 22.12 -7.02
C ASN A 304 9.50 23.52 -7.50
N PRO A 305 8.84 23.67 -8.66
CA PRO A 305 8.27 24.97 -9.05
C PRO A 305 7.22 25.48 -8.06
N LEU A 306 6.39 24.59 -7.51
CA LEU A 306 5.40 24.93 -6.48
C LEU A 306 6.07 25.51 -5.22
N LYS A 307 7.20 24.96 -4.80
CA LYS A 307 7.97 25.49 -3.66
C LYS A 307 8.44 26.91 -3.91
N ARG A 308 9.02 27.18 -5.08
CA ARG A 308 9.46 28.54 -5.43
C ARG A 308 8.30 29.52 -5.49
N TYR A 309 7.17 29.09 -6.07
CA TYR A 309 5.96 29.90 -6.10
C TYR A 309 5.48 30.25 -4.69
N LEU A 310 5.33 29.27 -3.81
CA LEU A 310 4.85 29.49 -2.44
C LEU A 310 5.86 30.20 -1.54
N ALA A 311 7.17 30.06 -1.77
CA ALA A 311 8.19 30.84 -1.06
C ALA A 311 8.05 32.34 -1.34
N ARG A 312 7.64 32.72 -2.56
CA ARG A 312 7.35 34.11 -2.93
C ARG A 312 5.99 34.58 -2.40
N THR A 313 4.97 33.72 -2.45
CA THR A 313 3.59 34.09 -2.09
C THR A 313 3.30 34.01 -0.58
N GLY A 314 4.04 33.19 0.16
CA GLY A 314 3.82 32.89 1.57
C GLY A 314 2.84 31.72 1.83
N PRO A 315 2.51 31.42 3.10
CA PRO A 315 1.57 30.36 3.44
C PRO A 315 0.19 30.60 2.83
N CYS A 316 -0.28 29.64 2.01
CA CYS A 316 -1.55 29.72 1.31
C CYS A 316 -2.42 28.49 1.54
N VAL A 317 -3.72 28.74 1.55
CA VAL A 317 -4.73 27.73 1.25
C VAL A 317 -4.78 27.55 -0.26
N THR A 318 -4.58 26.32 -0.75
CA THR A 318 -4.68 26.00 -2.17
C THR A 318 -5.90 25.15 -2.46
N VAL A 319 -6.83 25.68 -3.25
CA VAL A 319 -8.00 24.94 -3.72
C VAL A 319 -7.60 24.05 -4.91
N GLN A 320 -7.94 22.76 -4.86
CA GLN A 320 -7.56 21.74 -5.84
C GLN A 320 -8.74 20.90 -6.34
N GLY A 321 -8.66 20.44 -7.59
CA GLY A 321 -9.68 19.63 -8.26
C GLY A 321 -9.60 18.12 -7.99
N ASN A 322 -9.30 17.67 -6.77
CA ASN A 322 -9.20 16.23 -6.48
C ASN A 322 -10.59 15.59 -6.27
N ARG A 323 -10.82 14.42 -6.87
CA ARG A 323 -12.07 13.64 -6.75
C ARG A 323 -11.81 12.18 -6.38
N TRP A 324 -12.75 11.57 -5.64
CA TRP A 324 -12.69 10.16 -5.23
C TRP A 324 -12.62 9.19 -6.39
N TYR A 325 -13.40 9.44 -7.44
CA TYR A 325 -13.61 8.49 -8.51
C TYR A 325 -12.43 8.41 -9.51
N GLU A 326 -11.40 9.26 -9.36
CA GLU A 326 -10.25 9.31 -10.27
C GLU A 326 -9.19 8.23 -10.04
N SER A 327 -9.01 7.81 -8.78
CA SER A 327 -8.07 6.76 -8.38
C SER A 327 -8.35 6.33 -6.95
N TRP A 328 -8.12 5.05 -6.65
CA TRP A 328 -8.22 4.50 -5.29
C TRP A 328 -7.44 5.32 -4.26
N ASN A 329 -6.21 5.75 -4.58
CA ASN A 329 -5.36 6.58 -3.69
C ASN A 329 -5.96 7.95 -3.33
N ARG A 330 -6.94 8.45 -4.11
CA ARG A 330 -7.60 9.76 -3.88
C ARG A 330 -8.90 9.63 -3.08
N ALA A 331 -9.39 8.41 -2.85
CA ALA A 331 -10.59 8.17 -2.06
C ALA A 331 -10.41 8.58 -0.58
N ASP A 332 -9.18 8.55 -0.07
CA ASP A 332 -8.88 8.76 1.35
C ASP A 332 -8.48 10.20 1.72
N LEU A 333 -8.13 11.06 0.75
CA LEU A 333 -7.66 12.45 0.95
C LEU A 333 -8.67 13.42 1.59
N ASP A 334 -8.55 13.83 2.85
CA ASP A 334 -9.51 14.73 3.50
C ASP A 334 -9.86 16.04 2.76
N ILE A 335 -11.01 16.62 3.11
CA ILE A 335 -11.49 17.84 2.45
C ILE A 335 -10.45 18.96 2.55
N THR A 336 -9.75 19.02 3.68
CA THR A 336 -8.53 19.76 3.86
C THR A 336 -7.39 18.80 4.18
N SER A 337 -6.19 19.09 3.68
CA SER A 337 -5.00 18.30 3.97
C SER A 337 -3.75 19.18 3.91
N GLN A 338 -2.93 19.17 4.96
CA GLN A 338 -1.61 19.78 4.89
C GLN A 338 -0.79 19.10 3.80
N ASN A 339 -0.17 19.87 2.89
CA ASN A 339 0.71 19.27 1.91
C ASN A 339 1.95 18.71 2.65
N PRO A 340 2.22 17.39 2.62
CA PRO A 340 3.36 16.78 3.31
C PRO A 340 4.72 17.24 2.76
N HIS A 341 4.69 17.88 1.59
CA HIS A 341 5.85 18.22 0.79
C HIS A 341 6.13 19.72 0.77
N ASN A 342 5.19 20.54 1.22
CA ASN A 342 5.36 21.99 1.33
C ASN A 342 4.52 22.53 2.51
N PRO A 343 5.14 22.90 3.65
CA PRO A 343 4.42 23.36 4.84
C PRO A 343 3.60 24.64 4.58
N LEU A 344 3.99 25.43 3.58
CA LEU A 344 3.29 26.65 3.18
C LEU A 344 1.95 26.36 2.47
N GLN A 345 1.61 25.11 2.19
CA GLN A 345 0.39 24.77 1.45
C GLN A 345 -0.59 23.93 2.28
N LEU A 346 -1.76 24.51 2.57
CA LEU A 346 -2.93 23.76 3.04
C LEU A 346 -3.87 23.50 1.86
N ASN A 347 -4.07 22.24 1.46
CA ASN A 347 -4.94 21.91 0.33
C ASN A 347 -6.41 21.88 0.74
N ILE A 348 -7.31 22.30 -0.14
CA ILE A 348 -8.76 22.07 -0.05
C ILE A 348 -9.26 21.37 -1.32
N SER A 349 -10.05 20.30 -1.18
CA SER A 349 -10.64 19.55 -2.30
C SER A 349 -12.19 19.63 -2.27
N PRO A 350 -12.80 20.72 -2.79
CA PRO A 350 -14.23 21.01 -2.57
C PRO A 350 -15.19 20.16 -3.44
N ILE A 351 -14.69 19.49 -4.47
CA ILE A 351 -15.48 18.66 -5.41
C ILE A 351 -15.24 17.15 -5.22
N ARG A 352 -14.73 16.76 -4.04
CA ARG A 352 -14.30 15.39 -3.71
C ARG A 352 -15.29 14.29 -4.11
N HIS A 353 -16.59 14.54 -3.89
CA HIS A 353 -17.68 13.58 -4.16
C HIS A 353 -18.34 13.72 -5.53
N TRP A 354 -17.77 14.55 -6.43
CA TRP A 354 -18.29 14.72 -7.79
C TRP A 354 -17.74 13.61 -8.70
N ARG A 355 -18.61 13.01 -9.50
CA ARG A 355 -18.26 12.21 -10.68
C ARG A 355 -17.91 13.14 -11.83
N ALA A 356 -17.21 12.63 -12.84
CA ALA A 356 -16.86 13.41 -14.01
C ALA A 356 -18.10 14.00 -14.71
N LEU A 357 -19.21 13.26 -14.74
CA LEU A 357 -20.51 13.75 -15.23
C LEU A 357 -20.99 15.00 -14.51
N GLU A 358 -20.86 15.06 -13.18
CA GLU A 358 -21.26 16.23 -12.41
C GLU A 358 -20.37 17.44 -12.72
N VAL A 359 -19.08 17.20 -12.92
CA VAL A 359 -18.13 18.25 -13.35
C VAL A 359 -18.51 18.81 -14.71
N TYR A 360 -18.75 17.96 -15.71
CA TYR A 360 -19.13 18.42 -17.05
C TYR A 360 -20.47 19.16 -17.07
N LEU A 361 -21.52 18.60 -16.43
CA LEU A 361 -22.81 19.28 -16.33
C LEU A 361 -22.69 20.64 -15.62
N TYR A 362 -21.83 20.73 -14.60
CA TYR A 362 -21.54 21.99 -13.92
C TYR A 362 -20.85 22.99 -14.84
N LEU A 363 -19.81 22.59 -15.57
CA LEU A 363 -19.08 23.46 -16.49
C LEU A 363 -19.98 23.98 -17.61
N TRP A 364 -20.79 23.13 -18.22
CA TRP A 364 -21.76 23.53 -19.23
C TRP A 364 -22.84 24.45 -18.67
N TRP A 365 -23.31 24.20 -17.45
CA TRP A 365 -24.25 25.10 -16.77
C TRP A 365 -23.65 26.48 -16.51
N GLN A 366 -22.34 26.56 -16.24
CA GLN A 366 -21.62 27.83 -16.08
C GLN A 366 -21.21 28.47 -17.42
N GLY A 367 -21.47 27.82 -18.57
CA GLY A 367 -20.98 28.28 -19.86
C GLY A 367 -19.45 28.33 -19.96
N ALA A 368 -18.75 27.49 -19.18
CA ALA A 368 -17.30 27.50 -19.08
C ALA A 368 -16.66 26.76 -20.25
N ALA A 369 -15.60 27.33 -20.80
CA ALA A 369 -14.74 26.64 -21.75
C ALA A 369 -14.07 25.43 -21.07
N ILE A 370 -13.95 24.33 -21.80
CA ILE A 370 -13.18 23.15 -21.39
C ILE A 370 -11.96 23.03 -22.30
N ASN A 371 -10.90 22.42 -21.79
CA ASN A 371 -9.70 22.20 -22.60
C ASN A 371 -10.06 21.41 -23.88
N PRO A 372 -9.65 21.90 -25.07
CA PRO A 372 -10.08 21.34 -26.35
C PRO A 372 -9.65 19.88 -26.56
N LEU A 373 -8.62 19.42 -25.85
CA LEU A 373 -8.15 18.03 -25.93
C LEU A 373 -9.19 17.00 -25.48
N TYR A 374 -10.13 17.39 -24.62
CA TYR A 374 -11.23 16.53 -24.22
C TYR A 374 -12.14 16.18 -25.41
N GLU A 375 -12.41 17.14 -26.29
CA GLU A 375 -13.21 16.93 -27.51
C GLU A 375 -12.45 16.11 -28.57
N ARG A 376 -11.11 16.02 -28.44
CA ARG A 376 -10.22 15.21 -29.28
C ARG A 376 -9.99 13.79 -28.73
N GLY A 377 -10.64 13.44 -27.61
CA GLY A 377 -10.67 12.07 -27.08
C GLY A 377 -9.65 11.76 -25.98
N LEU A 378 -8.96 12.79 -25.45
CA LEU A 378 -8.09 12.63 -24.28
C LEU A 378 -8.89 12.76 -22.98
N GLU A 379 -8.65 11.89 -22.00
CA GLU A 379 -9.19 11.99 -20.63
C GLU A 379 -8.19 12.62 -19.67
N ARG A 380 -6.91 12.29 -19.86
CA ARG A 380 -5.78 12.79 -19.10
C ARG A 380 -5.10 13.87 -19.95
N ILE A 381 -5.25 15.11 -19.52
CA ILE A 381 -4.57 16.25 -20.11
C ILE A 381 -3.44 16.75 -19.20
N GLY A 382 -2.68 17.72 -19.68
CA GLY A 382 -1.47 18.21 -19.04
C GLY A 382 -0.25 17.62 -19.72
N CYS A 383 0.58 16.87 -18.98
CA CYS A 383 1.81 16.29 -19.51
C CYS A 383 1.50 15.23 -20.59
N TYR A 384 1.99 15.40 -21.82
CA TYR A 384 1.73 14.46 -22.91
C TYR A 384 2.46 13.10 -22.75
N LEU A 385 3.41 13.03 -21.82
CA LEU A 385 4.16 11.81 -21.45
C LEU A 385 3.76 11.26 -20.07
N CYS A 386 2.57 11.63 -19.58
CA CYS A 386 2.13 11.19 -18.27
C CYS A 386 1.91 9.67 -18.27
N PRO A 387 2.57 8.90 -17.37
CA PRO A 387 2.36 7.45 -17.34
C PRO A 387 0.94 7.07 -16.94
N ALA A 388 0.15 8.00 -16.37
CA ALA A 388 -1.25 7.79 -16.07
C ALA A 388 -2.19 7.88 -17.29
N MET A 389 -1.68 8.30 -18.47
CA MET A 389 -2.39 8.20 -19.74
C MET A 389 -2.51 6.74 -20.19
N LEU A 390 -3.62 6.44 -20.84
CA LEU A 390 -3.86 5.16 -21.51
C LEU A 390 -3.05 5.07 -22.82
N GLU A 391 -2.78 3.86 -23.28
CA GLU A 391 -2.04 3.67 -24.55
C GLU A 391 -2.90 4.14 -25.72
N CYS A 392 -4.23 3.96 -25.61
CA CYS A 392 -5.16 4.52 -26.57
C CYS A 392 -5.12 6.05 -26.66
N GLU A 393 -4.76 6.73 -25.57
CA GLU A 393 -4.54 8.19 -25.54
C GLU A 393 -3.18 8.55 -26.16
N HIS A 394 -2.19 7.66 -26.05
CA HIS A 394 -0.90 7.79 -26.71
C HIS A 394 -1.00 7.59 -28.23
N GLU A 395 -1.93 6.76 -28.74
CA GLU A 395 -2.28 6.75 -30.17
C GLU A 395 -2.77 8.13 -30.64
N LYS A 396 -3.61 8.78 -29.82
CA LYS A 396 -4.07 10.14 -30.13
C LYS A 396 -2.92 11.14 -30.10
N LEU A 397 -1.93 10.96 -29.23
CA LEU A 397 -0.71 11.78 -29.29
C LEU A 397 0.02 11.59 -30.64
N ARG A 398 0.19 10.35 -31.12
CA ARG A 398 0.84 10.06 -32.41
C ARG A 398 0.12 10.71 -33.59
N GLU A 399 -1.22 10.74 -33.56
CA GLU A 399 -2.04 11.41 -34.58
C GLU A 399 -1.92 12.94 -34.51
N MET A 400 -1.97 13.51 -33.30
CA MET A 400 -2.09 14.95 -33.11
C MET A 400 -0.75 15.70 -33.12
N HIS A 401 0.30 15.06 -32.59
CA HIS A 401 1.63 15.62 -32.41
C HIS A 401 2.69 14.55 -32.72
N PRO A 402 2.85 14.18 -34.00
CA PRO A 402 3.75 13.10 -34.41
C PRO A 402 5.20 13.34 -33.94
N ASP A 403 5.70 14.57 -34.00
CA ASP A 403 7.06 14.91 -33.57
C ASP A 403 7.30 14.67 -32.06
N LEU A 404 6.30 14.98 -31.23
CA LEU A 404 6.37 14.75 -29.79
C LEU A 404 6.34 13.25 -29.47
N ALA A 405 5.50 12.50 -30.18
CA ALA A 405 5.40 11.06 -30.03
C ALA A 405 6.68 10.36 -30.51
N GLU A 406 7.22 10.74 -31.67
CA GLU A 406 8.43 10.15 -32.24
C GLU A 406 9.63 10.33 -31.32
N ARG A 407 9.78 11.52 -30.71
CA ARG A 407 10.85 11.78 -29.74
C ARG A 407 10.76 10.83 -28.53
N TRP A 408 9.55 10.58 -28.04
CA TRP A 408 9.33 9.71 -26.89
C TRP A 408 9.46 8.22 -27.23
N ASP A 409 8.81 7.79 -28.31
CA ASP A 409 8.89 6.42 -28.83
C ASP A 409 10.36 6.06 -29.16
N GLY A 410 11.11 6.98 -29.75
CA GLY A 410 12.55 6.83 -29.99
C GLY A 410 13.38 6.71 -28.72
N PHE A 411 13.03 7.46 -27.66
CA PHE A 411 13.65 7.29 -26.33
C PHE A 411 13.36 5.90 -25.76
N LEU A 412 12.10 5.48 -25.72
CA LEU A 412 11.70 4.19 -25.15
C LEU A 412 12.29 3.01 -25.92
N ALA A 413 12.32 3.08 -27.25
CA ALA A 413 12.89 2.03 -28.10
C ALA A 413 14.41 1.87 -27.87
N ARG A 414 15.12 2.98 -27.70
CA ARG A 414 16.55 2.97 -27.34
C ARG A 414 16.76 2.42 -25.92
N TYR A 415 16.00 2.91 -24.94
CA TYR A 415 16.07 2.45 -23.56
C TYR A 415 15.81 0.94 -23.44
N ALA A 416 14.78 0.44 -24.14
CA ALA A 416 14.46 -0.99 -24.17
C ALA A 416 15.63 -1.81 -24.72
N ARG A 417 16.22 -1.37 -25.83
CA ARG A 417 17.34 -2.05 -26.50
C ARG A 417 18.60 -2.11 -25.63
N GLU A 418 18.95 -0.99 -24.98
CA GLU A 418 20.11 -0.89 -24.08
C GLU A 418 19.99 -1.80 -22.85
N ARG A 419 18.77 -2.16 -22.46
CA ARG A 419 18.45 -2.97 -21.27
C ARG A 419 17.98 -4.39 -21.59
N GLY A 420 18.07 -4.83 -22.86
CA GLY A 420 17.61 -6.16 -23.27
C GLY A 420 16.10 -6.39 -23.11
N LEU A 421 15.29 -5.33 -23.05
CA LEU A 421 13.83 -5.43 -22.88
C LEU A 421 13.14 -5.75 -24.21
N PRO A 422 12.07 -6.55 -24.22
CA PRO A 422 11.35 -6.92 -25.43
C PRO A 422 10.70 -5.70 -26.09
N GLU A 423 10.45 -5.77 -27.39
CA GLU A 423 9.79 -4.72 -28.17
C GLU A 423 8.43 -4.31 -27.57
N ALA A 424 7.70 -5.31 -27.03
CA ALA A 424 6.46 -5.13 -26.29
C ALA A 424 6.57 -4.12 -25.13
N TYR A 425 7.75 -3.93 -24.54
CA TYR A 425 7.98 -3.01 -23.42
C TYR A 425 7.51 -1.59 -23.74
N HIS A 426 7.88 -1.08 -24.91
CA HIS A 426 7.45 0.24 -25.35
C HIS A 426 6.16 0.17 -26.19
N ARG A 427 6.01 -0.83 -27.07
CA ARG A 427 4.87 -0.89 -28.00
C ARG A 427 3.52 -1.16 -27.34
N TRP A 428 3.47 -1.89 -26.23
CA TRP A 428 2.25 -2.16 -25.47
C TRP A 428 2.10 -1.23 -24.25
N GLY A 429 2.97 -0.24 -24.13
CA GLY A 429 2.98 0.71 -23.03
C GLY A 429 3.34 0.10 -21.67
N LEU A 430 4.09 -1.01 -21.62
CA LEU A 430 4.50 -1.69 -20.37
C LEU A 430 5.41 -0.82 -19.50
N TRP A 431 6.15 0.12 -20.10
CA TRP A 431 6.99 1.11 -19.42
C TRP A 431 6.25 1.94 -18.36
N ARG A 432 4.92 2.01 -18.44
CA ARG A 432 4.08 2.77 -17.50
C ARG A 432 3.98 2.12 -16.12
N TRP A 433 4.64 1.00 -15.87
CA TRP A 433 4.64 0.33 -14.57
C TRP A 433 6.05 -0.08 -14.18
N LYS A 434 6.39 0.08 -12.90
CA LYS A 434 7.55 -0.57 -12.28
C LYS A 434 7.28 -2.06 -12.15
N GLU A 435 6.11 -2.40 -11.61
CA GLU A 435 5.60 -3.77 -11.51
C GLU A 435 4.34 -3.91 -12.34
N LEU A 436 4.38 -4.83 -13.32
CA LEU A 436 3.21 -5.05 -14.17
C LEU A 436 2.01 -5.54 -13.35
N PRO A 437 0.82 -4.93 -13.50
CA PRO A 437 -0.37 -5.44 -12.86
C PRO A 437 -0.75 -6.79 -13.46
N ARG A 438 -1.43 -7.65 -12.68
CA ARG A 438 -1.81 -9.03 -13.07
C ARG A 438 -2.40 -9.16 -14.48
N LYS A 439 -3.23 -8.20 -14.93
CA LYS A 439 -3.80 -8.22 -16.29
C LYS A 439 -2.77 -8.01 -17.39
N MET A 440 -1.74 -7.19 -17.16
CA MET A 440 -0.64 -6.98 -18.09
C MET A 440 0.37 -8.13 -18.04
N GLN A 441 0.59 -8.73 -16.86
CA GLN A 441 1.37 -9.97 -16.76
C GLN A 441 0.71 -11.10 -17.56
N GLU A 442 -0.61 -11.26 -17.42
CA GLU A 442 -1.37 -12.26 -18.18
C GLU A 442 -1.32 -11.98 -19.69
N LEU A 443 -1.43 -10.72 -20.10
CA LEU A 443 -1.24 -10.32 -21.50
C LEU A 443 0.15 -10.74 -22.01
N CYS A 444 1.21 -10.46 -21.24
CA CYS A 444 2.56 -10.87 -21.62
C CYS A 444 2.69 -12.40 -21.73
N ARG A 445 2.14 -13.13 -20.75
CA ARG A 445 2.14 -14.61 -20.72
C ARG A 445 1.42 -15.21 -21.94
N VAL A 446 0.25 -14.70 -22.29
CA VAL A 446 -0.56 -15.18 -23.44
C VAL A 446 0.17 -14.98 -24.77
N HIS A 447 0.97 -13.92 -24.88
CA HIS A 447 1.72 -13.59 -26.09
C HIS A 447 3.20 -14.02 -26.04
N GLY A 448 3.61 -14.83 -25.05
CA GLY A 448 4.98 -15.34 -24.95
C GLY A 448 6.05 -14.27 -24.70
N VAL A 449 5.67 -13.11 -24.14
CA VAL A 449 6.59 -12.03 -23.80
C VAL A 449 7.10 -12.26 -22.39
N SER A 450 8.38 -12.60 -22.28
CA SER A 450 9.08 -12.62 -21.00
C SER A 450 9.70 -11.25 -20.73
N LEU A 451 9.48 -10.74 -19.53
CA LEU A 451 10.23 -9.64 -18.97
C LEU A 451 11.17 -10.27 -17.95
N GLU A 452 12.40 -10.61 -18.34
CA GLU A 452 13.40 -11.08 -17.38
C GLU A 452 13.55 -10.04 -16.26
N GLU A 453 13.61 -10.53 -15.02
CA GLU A 453 13.86 -9.72 -13.83
C GLU A 453 15.31 -9.22 -13.89
N ASP A 454 15.59 -8.18 -14.66
CA ASP A 454 16.86 -7.45 -14.57
C ASP A 454 16.91 -6.73 -13.21
N PRO A 455 17.79 -7.14 -12.27
CA PRO A 455 17.92 -6.49 -10.96
C PRO A 455 18.41 -5.04 -11.06
N GLY A 456 18.92 -4.61 -12.22
CA GLY A 456 19.29 -3.23 -12.53
C GLY A 456 18.20 -2.41 -13.23
N ARG A 457 17.04 -3.00 -13.55
CA ARG A 457 15.94 -2.37 -14.32
C ARG A 457 15.35 -1.13 -13.64
N TYR A 458 15.50 -1.08 -12.33
CA TYR A 458 15.19 0.06 -11.46
C TYR A 458 16.26 0.19 -10.37
N ALA A 459 17.55 0.17 -10.73
CA ALA A 459 18.56 0.73 -9.83
C ALA A 459 18.07 2.13 -9.43
N ALA A 460 17.68 2.29 -8.17
CA ALA A 460 16.99 3.49 -7.72
C ALA A 460 17.95 4.67 -7.92
N ALA A 461 17.63 5.58 -8.85
CA ALA A 461 18.07 6.94 -8.66
C ALA A 461 17.39 7.42 -7.37
N PRO A 462 18.15 8.01 -6.41
CA PRO A 462 17.59 8.48 -5.15
C PRO A 462 16.39 9.39 -5.44
N ALA A 463 15.31 9.21 -4.69
CA ALA A 463 14.10 9.99 -4.88
C ALA A 463 14.44 11.49 -4.78
N PRO A 464 13.90 12.39 -5.64
CA PRO A 464 14.05 13.81 -5.42
C PRO A 464 13.27 14.17 -4.15
N VAL A 465 14.01 14.40 -3.07
CA VAL A 465 13.53 14.98 -1.83
C VAL A 465 13.16 16.41 -2.09
N LEU A 466 11.99 16.78 -1.59
CA LEU A 466 11.60 18.18 -1.49
C LEU A 466 12.21 18.75 -0.22
N PRO A 467 12.81 19.96 -0.24
CA PRO A 467 13.39 20.60 0.93
C PRO A 467 12.49 20.50 2.17
N GLN A 468 12.81 19.57 3.07
CA GLN A 468 12.50 19.73 4.48
C GLN A 468 13.21 21.02 4.89
N GLU A 469 12.57 21.87 5.70
CA GLU A 469 13.39 22.72 6.56
C GLU A 469 14.38 21.79 7.24
N GLU A 470 15.66 22.06 7.00
CA GLU A 470 16.84 21.26 7.34
C GLU A 470 16.56 20.13 8.34
N ARG A 471 16.19 18.98 7.79
CA ARG A 471 16.66 17.70 8.31
C ARG A 471 17.26 17.04 7.09
N GLU A 472 18.58 16.99 7.05
CA GLU A 472 19.31 16.26 6.02
C GLU A 472 18.66 14.89 5.83
N GLU A 473 18.60 14.40 4.59
CA GLU A 473 18.25 13.00 4.35
C GLU A 473 19.41 12.17 4.91
N ARG A 474 19.33 11.86 6.21
CA ARG A 474 20.37 11.16 6.98
C ARG A 474 20.19 9.67 6.76
N THR A 475 20.79 9.19 5.68
CA THR A 475 21.11 7.77 5.56
C THR A 475 22.39 7.52 6.33
N GLY A 476 22.34 6.60 7.29
CA GLY A 476 23.49 6.24 8.13
C GLY A 476 23.42 6.79 9.56
N MET A 477 24.32 6.27 10.39
CA MET A 477 24.35 6.53 11.83
C MET A 477 24.88 7.94 12.15
N ASN A 478 23.99 8.86 12.50
CA ASN A 478 24.35 10.09 13.22
C ASN A 478 23.53 10.15 14.52
N VAL A 479 24.20 9.86 15.64
CA VAL A 479 23.54 9.69 16.93
C VAL A 479 22.87 10.97 17.44
N GLU A 480 23.50 12.14 17.29
CA GLU A 480 22.94 13.43 17.75
C GLU A 480 21.64 13.77 17.02
N ASP A 481 21.51 13.29 15.80
CA ASP A 481 20.35 13.50 14.98
C ASP A 481 19.23 12.51 15.25
N ILE A 482 19.58 11.26 15.54
CA ILE A 482 18.66 10.24 16.02
C ILE A 482 18.06 10.67 17.36
N ARG A 483 18.88 11.19 18.28
CA ARG A 483 18.44 11.66 19.61
C ARG A 483 17.35 12.73 19.56
N LYS A 484 17.36 13.60 18.54
CA LYS A 484 16.32 14.64 18.34
C LYS A 484 14.92 14.07 18.08
N ASP A 485 14.82 12.79 17.71
CA ASP A 485 13.54 12.11 17.52
C ASP A 485 12.99 11.52 18.83
N PHE A 486 13.73 11.61 19.95
CA PHE A 486 13.33 11.11 21.26
C PHE A 486 13.26 12.25 22.29
N PRO A 487 12.17 13.03 22.33
CA PRO A 487 12.03 14.13 23.29
C PRO A 487 12.19 13.71 24.75
N ILE A 488 11.86 12.46 25.08
CA ILE A 488 11.98 11.89 26.42
C ILE A 488 13.41 11.77 26.93
N LEU A 489 14.42 11.75 26.04
CA LEU A 489 15.81 11.65 26.46
C LEU A 489 16.26 12.88 27.25
N GLY A 490 15.75 14.08 26.96
CA GLY A 490 16.10 15.30 27.69
C GLY A 490 17.60 15.38 28.02
N ASP A 491 17.89 15.45 29.33
CA ASP A 491 19.25 15.39 29.89
C ASP A 491 19.58 14.03 30.55
N VAL A 492 18.72 13.02 30.44
CA VAL A 492 18.91 11.71 31.10
C VAL A 492 19.79 10.76 30.29
N ILE A 493 20.54 9.91 30.99
CA ILE A 493 21.36 8.85 30.39
C ILE A 493 20.64 7.51 30.56
N TYR A 494 19.99 7.04 29.50
CA TYR A 494 19.17 5.83 29.56
C TYR A 494 19.87 4.59 29.01
N PHE A 495 20.18 3.64 29.91
CA PHE A 495 20.81 2.34 29.61
C PHE A 495 19.95 1.12 30.01
N ASP A 496 18.61 1.25 30.06
CA ASP A 496 17.70 0.11 30.34
C ASP A 496 16.90 -0.35 29.10
N ASN A 497 17.50 -0.18 27.92
CA ASN A 497 16.90 -0.48 26.62
C ASN A 497 16.53 -1.96 26.40
N ALA A 498 17.28 -2.89 27.01
CA ALA A 498 16.98 -4.32 26.97
C ALA A 498 15.75 -4.72 27.79
N ALA A 499 15.24 -3.82 28.66
CA ALA A 499 13.93 -3.97 29.28
C ALA A 499 12.86 -3.31 28.41
N THR A 500 13.00 -2.04 28.08
CA THR A 500 12.16 -1.33 27.13
C THR A 500 12.93 -0.17 26.51
N SER A 501 12.75 0.05 25.22
CA SER A 501 13.29 1.22 24.53
C SER A 501 12.27 2.36 24.51
N PHE A 502 12.73 3.58 24.24
CA PHE A 502 11.84 4.69 23.94
C PHE A 502 11.35 4.63 22.50
N SER A 503 10.18 5.22 22.24
CA SER A 503 9.65 5.36 20.88
C SER A 503 10.01 6.72 20.29
N PRO A 504 10.52 6.79 19.04
CA PRO A 504 10.78 8.05 18.39
C PRO A 504 9.47 8.71 17.94
N GLU A 505 9.50 10.03 17.75
CA GLU A 505 8.32 10.83 17.38
C GLU A 505 7.56 10.28 16.16
N PRO A 506 8.19 9.76 15.08
CA PRO A 506 7.45 9.15 13.97
C PRO A 506 6.57 7.95 14.38
N VAL A 507 7.00 7.16 15.37
CA VAL A 507 6.23 6.01 15.90
C VAL A 507 5.04 6.51 16.72
N VAL A 508 5.27 7.49 17.59
CA VAL A 508 4.21 8.13 18.39
C VAL A 508 3.18 8.80 17.48
N ALA A 509 3.65 9.55 16.48
CA ALA A 509 2.81 10.23 15.51
C ALA A 509 1.93 9.25 14.72
N ALA A 510 2.43 8.06 14.35
CA ALA A 510 1.64 7.05 13.66
C ALA A 510 0.46 6.54 14.50
N MET A 511 0.67 6.32 15.80
CA MET A 511 -0.40 5.93 16.73
C MET A 511 -1.42 7.05 16.94
N VAL A 512 -0.94 8.29 17.09
CA VAL A 512 -1.80 9.47 17.23
C VAL A 512 -2.62 9.71 15.96
N GLU A 513 -2.03 9.51 14.78
CA GLU A 513 -2.72 9.62 13.49
C GLU A 513 -3.86 8.60 13.39
N PHE A 514 -3.60 7.34 13.75
CA PHE A 514 -4.66 6.32 13.81
C PHE A 514 -5.82 6.77 14.71
N GLU A 515 -5.53 7.15 15.95
CA GLU A 515 -6.55 7.55 16.92
C GLU A 515 -7.35 8.77 16.46
N ARG A 516 -6.70 9.77 15.85
CA ARG A 516 -7.34 11.03 15.46
C ARG A 516 -8.08 10.97 14.12
N ASN A 517 -7.54 10.23 13.15
CA ASN A 517 -7.96 10.39 11.75
C ASN A 517 -8.76 9.19 11.21
N TYR A 518 -8.47 7.97 11.68
CA TYR A 518 -9.07 6.77 11.08
C TYR A 518 -9.30 5.60 12.03
N ARG A 519 -9.45 5.87 13.34
CA ARG A 519 -9.78 4.87 14.34
C ARG A 519 -11.04 4.11 13.97
N ALA A 520 -10.87 2.82 13.70
CA ALA A 520 -11.94 1.88 13.41
C ALA A 520 -11.42 0.47 13.63
N ASN A 521 -12.34 -0.48 13.83
CA ASN A 521 -11.95 -1.88 13.90
C ASN A 521 -11.49 -2.39 12.52
N VAL A 522 -10.63 -3.41 12.50
CA VAL A 522 -10.10 -4.03 11.28
C VAL A 522 -10.93 -5.25 10.87
N GLY A 523 -10.90 -5.60 9.58
CA GLY A 523 -11.60 -6.77 9.03
C GLY A 523 -12.92 -6.45 8.34
N ARG A 524 -14.02 -7.08 8.78
CA ARG A 524 -15.28 -7.23 8.02
C ARG A 524 -16.14 -5.96 7.86
N GLY A 525 -15.66 -4.80 8.29
CA GLY A 525 -16.39 -3.55 8.16
C GLY A 525 -16.33 -2.98 6.74
N VAL A 526 -17.41 -2.31 6.32
CA VAL A 526 -17.55 -1.78 4.94
C VAL A 526 -17.45 -0.25 4.84
N HIS A 527 -17.27 0.44 5.97
CA HIS A 527 -17.15 1.91 5.98
C HIS A 527 -15.71 2.37 5.71
N ARG A 528 -15.52 3.66 5.41
CA ARG A 528 -14.21 4.21 5.02
C ARG A 528 -13.12 3.95 6.07
N LEU A 529 -13.37 4.31 7.33
CA LEU A 529 -12.33 4.23 8.38
C LEU A 529 -11.87 2.79 8.65
N THR A 530 -12.78 1.80 8.63
CA THR A 530 -12.40 0.38 8.81
C THR A 530 -11.60 -0.14 7.63
N GLN A 531 -11.84 0.33 6.40
CA GLN A 531 -11.00 -0.01 5.24
C GLN A 531 -9.59 0.57 5.38
N ILE A 532 -9.48 1.85 5.77
CA ILE A 532 -8.17 2.50 6.01
C ILE A 532 -7.41 1.78 7.13
N ALA A 533 -8.06 1.57 8.28
CA ALA A 533 -7.46 0.87 9.41
C ALA A 533 -7.00 -0.54 9.02
N SER A 534 -7.84 -1.30 8.29
CA SER A 534 -7.51 -2.66 7.84
C SER A 534 -6.29 -2.67 6.92
N HIS A 535 -6.21 -1.74 5.96
CA HIS A 535 -5.06 -1.66 5.06
C HIS A 535 -3.78 -1.24 5.80
N ARG A 536 -3.85 -0.24 6.69
CA ARG A 536 -2.69 0.21 7.47
C ARG A 536 -2.16 -0.87 8.41
N TYR A 537 -3.07 -1.59 9.07
CA TYR A 537 -2.74 -2.71 9.93
C TYR A 537 -2.14 -3.88 9.13
N TRP A 538 -2.72 -4.22 7.97
CA TRP A 538 -2.16 -5.22 7.05
C TRP A 538 -0.77 -4.83 6.53
N HIS A 539 -0.55 -3.57 6.14
CA HIS A 539 0.78 -3.09 5.75
C HIS A 539 1.80 -3.21 6.87
N ALA A 540 1.39 -3.00 8.13
CA ALA A 540 2.30 -3.18 9.26
C ALA A 540 2.80 -4.63 9.37
N HIS A 541 1.94 -5.63 9.16
CA HIS A 541 2.37 -7.03 9.09
C HIS A 541 3.42 -7.24 8.00
N GLN A 542 3.15 -6.71 6.80
CA GLN A 542 4.08 -6.84 5.69
C GLN A 542 5.43 -6.17 5.96
N LYS A 543 5.44 -5.03 6.68
CA LYS A 543 6.69 -4.37 7.06
C LYS A 543 7.50 -5.22 8.02
N VAL A 544 6.89 -5.73 9.09
CA VAL A 544 7.61 -6.58 10.05
C VAL A 544 8.06 -7.88 9.38
N ALA A 545 7.28 -8.45 8.45
CA ALA A 545 7.66 -9.65 7.74
C ALA A 545 8.86 -9.41 6.81
N ARG A 546 8.86 -8.30 6.05
CA ARG A 546 10.01 -7.92 5.21
C ARG A 546 11.26 -7.60 6.01
N PHE A 547 11.10 -6.93 7.16
CA PHE A 547 12.21 -6.55 8.03
C PHE A 547 13.07 -7.73 8.48
N ILE A 548 12.46 -8.92 8.57
CA ILE A 548 13.13 -10.16 8.96
C ILE A 548 13.36 -11.12 7.79
N GLY A 549 13.13 -10.72 6.53
CA GLY A 549 13.22 -11.60 5.35
C GLY A 549 12.16 -12.72 5.28
N GLY A 550 11.04 -12.56 5.98
CA GLY A 550 10.04 -13.60 6.25
C GLY A 550 8.77 -13.55 5.40
N GLU A 551 8.76 -12.96 4.20
CA GLU A 551 7.52 -12.76 3.44
C GLU A 551 6.82 -14.05 2.98
N GLU A 552 7.53 -15.17 2.96
CA GLU A 552 6.98 -16.48 2.57
C GLU A 552 6.22 -17.18 3.71
N GLY A 553 6.43 -16.76 4.95
CA GLY A 553 5.76 -17.31 6.12
C GLY A 553 4.49 -16.55 6.53
N VAL A 554 3.93 -16.92 7.68
CA VAL A 554 2.79 -16.23 8.30
C VAL A 554 3.27 -15.45 9.51
N LEU A 555 3.13 -14.13 9.46
CA LEU A 555 3.40 -13.25 10.58
C LEU A 555 2.10 -12.85 11.26
N ALA A 556 1.96 -13.14 12.55
CA ALA A 556 0.84 -12.72 13.38
C ALA A 556 1.33 -11.75 14.47
N PHE A 557 0.59 -10.67 14.71
CA PHE A 557 0.87 -9.78 15.83
C PHE A 557 0.43 -10.37 17.16
N THR A 558 1.25 -10.11 18.16
CA THR A 558 1.06 -10.52 19.55
C THR A 558 1.26 -9.31 20.46
N ARG A 559 1.04 -9.48 21.76
CA ARG A 559 1.31 -8.47 22.79
C ARG A 559 2.80 -8.30 23.05
N ASN A 560 3.61 -9.33 22.80
CA ASN A 560 5.06 -9.43 23.03
C ASN A 560 5.58 -10.83 22.61
N SER A 561 6.90 -11.04 22.72
CA SER A 561 7.52 -12.35 22.47
C SER A 561 7.02 -13.42 23.45
N THR A 562 6.69 -13.07 24.69
CA THR A 562 6.08 -14.01 25.66
C THR A 562 4.80 -14.63 25.12
N GLU A 563 3.88 -13.84 24.56
CA GLU A 563 2.65 -14.37 23.97
C GLU A 563 2.94 -15.20 22.71
N ALA A 564 3.89 -14.78 21.88
CA ALA A 564 4.33 -15.54 20.71
C ALA A 564 4.84 -16.94 21.10
N ILE A 565 5.69 -17.02 22.13
CA ILE A 565 6.22 -18.29 22.66
C ILE A 565 5.10 -19.16 23.24
N ASN A 566 4.15 -18.56 23.97
CA ASN A 566 3.00 -19.30 24.48
C ASN A 566 2.08 -19.79 23.36
N MET A 567 1.97 -19.07 22.25
CA MET A 567 1.25 -19.57 21.07
C MET A 567 1.91 -20.82 20.49
N ILE A 568 3.25 -20.92 20.51
CA ILE A 568 3.97 -22.13 20.11
C ILE A 568 3.70 -23.26 21.10
N SER A 569 3.91 -23.02 22.40
CA SER A 569 3.75 -24.07 23.43
C SER A 569 2.33 -24.62 23.50
N HIS A 570 1.31 -23.78 23.31
CA HIS A 570 -0.09 -24.21 23.32
C HIS A 570 -0.60 -24.71 21.96
N GLY A 571 -0.05 -24.20 20.86
CA GLY A 571 -0.53 -24.49 19.51
C GLY A 571 0.10 -25.71 18.87
N LEU A 572 1.27 -26.16 19.35
CA LEU A 572 1.90 -27.38 18.85
C LEU A 572 1.25 -28.63 19.47
N ALA A 573 1.04 -29.66 18.66
CA ALA A 573 0.53 -30.95 19.15
C ALA A 573 1.65 -31.75 19.83
N TRP A 574 1.57 -31.87 21.16
CA TRP A 574 2.52 -32.62 22.00
C TRP A 574 2.06 -34.04 22.30
N LYS A 575 3.02 -34.94 22.49
CA LYS A 575 2.82 -36.31 22.96
C LYS A 575 3.69 -36.60 24.19
N PRO A 576 3.24 -37.49 25.09
CA PRO A 576 4.11 -37.99 26.15
C PRO A 576 5.39 -38.60 25.57
N GLY A 577 6.53 -38.21 26.11
CA GLY A 577 7.86 -38.61 25.62
C GLY A 577 8.53 -37.59 24.68
N ASP A 578 7.80 -36.62 24.13
CA ASP A 578 8.41 -35.52 23.39
C ASP A 578 9.39 -34.74 24.29
N ARG A 579 10.45 -34.21 23.68
CA ARG A 579 11.48 -33.42 24.39
C ARG A 579 11.58 -32.00 23.83
N VAL A 580 11.83 -31.03 24.71
CA VAL A 580 12.23 -29.67 24.36
C VAL A 580 13.67 -29.46 24.83
N VAL A 581 14.57 -29.09 23.91
CA VAL A 581 15.95 -28.71 24.25
C VAL A 581 16.04 -27.18 24.29
N THR A 582 16.65 -26.64 25.33
CA THR A 582 16.82 -25.19 25.54
C THR A 582 18.11 -24.90 26.30
N THR A 583 18.39 -23.66 26.67
CA THR A 583 19.64 -23.26 27.35
C THR A 583 19.39 -22.54 28.68
N VAL A 584 20.38 -22.57 29.56
CA VAL A 584 20.41 -21.74 30.78
C VAL A 584 20.35 -20.23 30.48
N LEU A 585 20.70 -19.80 29.26
CA LEU A 585 20.64 -18.40 28.82
C LEU A 585 19.22 -17.83 28.70
N GLU A 586 18.18 -18.68 28.76
CA GLU A 586 16.83 -18.26 28.45
C GLU A 586 16.27 -17.23 29.42
N HIS A 587 15.63 -16.21 28.84
CA HIS A 587 14.68 -15.40 29.57
C HIS A 587 13.49 -16.28 30.01
N HIS A 588 12.88 -15.98 31.17
CA HIS A 588 11.77 -16.76 31.74
C HIS A 588 10.62 -17.00 30.74
N SER A 589 10.36 -16.03 29.85
CA SER A 589 9.37 -16.13 28.77
C SER A 589 9.63 -17.30 27.81
N ASN A 590 10.88 -17.69 27.60
CA ASN A 590 11.30 -18.79 26.74
C ASN A 590 11.79 -20.02 27.54
N LEU A 591 11.37 -20.14 28.81
CA LEU A 591 11.69 -21.29 29.66
C LEU A 591 10.44 -21.86 30.35
N VAL A 592 9.71 -21.01 31.07
CA VAL A 592 8.54 -21.41 31.86
C VAL A 592 7.45 -22.08 31.01
N PRO A 593 7.13 -21.62 29.77
CA PRO A 593 6.13 -22.29 28.94
C PRO A 593 6.48 -23.73 28.61
N TRP A 594 7.77 -24.04 28.43
CA TRP A 594 8.25 -25.40 28.14
C TRP A 594 8.18 -26.28 29.39
N GLN A 595 8.63 -25.78 30.54
CA GLN A 595 8.52 -26.49 31.82
C GLN A 595 7.07 -26.84 32.17
N ALA A 596 6.12 -25.96 31.83
CA ALA A 596 4.70 -26.21 32.05
C ALA A 596 4.16 -27.40 31.24
N LEU A 597 4.85 -27.83 30.17
CA LEU A 597 4.48 -29.00 29.37
C LEU A 597 4.81 -30.34 30.06
N ALA A 598 5.58 -30.33 31.16
CA ALA A 598 5.84 -31.53 31.95
C ALA A 598 4.55 -32.24 32.38
N ARG A 599 3.46 -31.48 32.60
CA ARG A 599 2.13 -32.04 32.92
C ARG A 599 1.51 -32.87 31.79
N TYR A 600 2.01 -32.75 30.56
CA TYR A 600 1.62 -33.53 29.39
C TYR A 600 2.65 -34.63 29.07
N GLY A 601 3.65 -34.85 29.93
CA GLY A 601 4.69 -35.85 29.72
C GLY A 601 5.81 -35.41 28.78
N VAL A 602 5.98 -34.10 28.56
CA VAL A 602 7.08 -33.53 27.77
C VAL A 602 8.28 -33.28 28.70
N ALA A 603 9.47 -33.74 28.31
CA ALA A 603 10.70 -33.45 29.04
C ALA A 603 11.34 -32.14 28.54
N VAL A 604 12.05 -31.43 29.43
CA VAL A 604 12.80 -30.21 29.08
C VAL A 604 14.25 -30.41 29.47
N ASP A 605 15.14 -30.32 28.49
CA ASP A 605 16.58 -30.40 28.68
C ASP A 605 17.16 -28.99 28.60
N ILE A 606 17.83 -28.55 29.67
CA ILE A 606 18.43 -27.22 29.76
C ILE A 606 19.94 -27.40 29.66
N VAL A 607 20.51 -26.86 28.59
CA VAL A 607 21.94 -26.94 28.29
C VAL A 607 22.66 -25.72 28.88
N ASP A 608 23.72 -25.99 29.63
CA ASP A 608 24.60 -24.97 30.21
C ASP A 608 25.42 -24.21 29.15
N ILE A 609 26.12 -23.16 29.57
CA ILE A 609 27.06 -22.40 28.74
C ILE A 609 28.51 -22.76 29.08
N GLU A 610 29.44 -22.26 28.27
CA GLU A 610 30.87 -22.33 28.54
C GLU A 610 31.28 -21.35 29.66
N ASP A 611 32.41 -21.65 30.31
CA ASP A 611 32.98 -20.82 31.38
C ASP A 611 33.35 -19.39 30.91
N ASP A 612 33.56 -19.20 29.60
CA ASP A 612 33.87 -17.92 28.95
C ASP A 612 32.62 -17.13 28.51
N TYR A 613 31.44 -17.55 28.99
CA TYR A 613 30.13 -16.96 28.71
C TYR A 613 29.61 -17.17 27.28
N THR A 614 30.30 -17.97 26.45
CA THR A 614 29.84 -18.32 25.10
C THR A 614 28.83 -19.47 25.10
N PHE A 615 28.15 -19.63 23.97
CA PHE A 615 27.17 -20.70 23.78
C PHE A 615 27.85 -22.04 23.52
N ASP A 616 27.54 -23.07 24.30
CA ASP A 616 28.09 -24.42 24.09
C ASP A 616 27.31 -25.17 23.00
N LEU A 617 27.75 -25.01 21.75
CA LEU A 617 27.14 -25.69 20.60
C LEU A 617 27.34 -27.21 20.67
N SER A 618 28.42 -27.69 21.28
CA SER A 618 28.74 -29.11 21.33
C SER A 618 27.76 -29.88 22.21
N ARG A 619 27.41 -29.34 23.39
CA ARG A 619 26.38 -29.91 24.25
C ARG A 619 24.99 -29.83 23.63
N PHE A 620 24.72 -28.80 22.82
CA PHE A 620 23.47 -28.75 22.05
C PHE A 620 23.40 -29.88 21.01
N GLU A 621 24.50 -30.18 20.31
CA GLU A 621 24.57 -31.30 19.37
C GLU A 621 24.37 -32.65 20.09
N GLU A 622 24.88 -32.81 21.32
CA GLU A 622 24.65 -34.02 22.12
C GLU A 622 23.23 -34.12 22.69
N ALA A 623 22.60 -33.00 23.03
CA ALA A 623 21.27 -32.96 23.64
C ALA A 623 20.12 -33.09 22.62
N ILE A 624 20.34 -32.72 21.36
CA ILE A 624 19.34 -32.84 20.30
C ILE A 624 19.38 -34.27 19.73
N THR A 625 18.31 -35.02 19.93
CA THR A 625 18.17 -36.40 19.45
C THR A 625 16.91 -36.56 18.60
N ASP A 626 16.66 -37.76 18.07
CA ASP A 626 15.45 -38.06 17.28
C ASP A 626 14.15 -37.97 18.13
N GLU A 627 14.27 -37.96 19.47
CA GLU A 627 13.17 -37.71 20.39
C GLU A 627 12.90 -36.20 20.62
N THR A 628 13.78 -35.32 20.15
CA THR A 628 13.64 -33.87 20.28
C THR A 628 12.56 -33.36 19.34
N ARG A 629 11.48 -32.83 19.92
CA ARG A 629 10.35 -32.28 19.17
C ARG A 629 10.58 -30.81 18.80
N LEU A 630 11.18 -30.05 19.72
CA LEU A 630 11.41 -28.62 19.60
C LEU A 630 12.73 -28.24 20.25
N VAL A 631 13.51 -27.40 19.58
CA VAL A 631 14.60 -26.64 20.18
C VAL A 631 14.14 -25.20 20.34
N ALA A 632 14.25 -24.64 21.54
CA ALA A 632 13.83 -23.28 21.85
C ALA A 632 15.02 -22.48 22.40
N VAL A 633 15.45 -21.46 21.67
CA VAL A 633 16.63 -20.66 22.02
C VAL A 633 16.38 -19.16 21.88
N SER A 634 16.90 -18.38 22.82
CA SER A 634 17.08 -16.94 22.65
C SER A 634 18.18 -16.70 21.61
N HIS A 635 17.90 -15.86 20.61
CA HIS A 635 18.91 -15.48 19.61
C HIS A 635 20.06 -14.69 20.27
N ALA A 636 19.75 -13.90 21.30
CA ALA A 636 20.77 -13.36 22.19
C ALA A 636 20.28 -13.27 23.64
N SER A 637 21.18 -13.52 24.59
CA SER A 637 20.92 -13.39 26.02
C SER A 637 20.61 -11.94 26.40
N ASN A 638 19.56 -11.73 27.20
CA ASN A 638 19.24 -10.41 27.76
C ASN A 638 20.10 -10.02 28.97
N VAL A 639 21.06 -10.87 29.36
CA VAL A 639 21.97 -10.66 30.48
C VAL A 639 23.40 -10.55 29.97
N LEU A 640 23.91 -11.60 29.33
CA LEU A 640 25.31 -11.67 28.88
C LEU A 640 25.53 -11.01 27.51
N GLY A 641 24.45 -10.74 26.77
CA GLY A 641 24.52 -10.32 25.39
C GLY A 641 24.96 -11.43 24.42
N THR A 642 25.31 -12.63 24.89
CA THR A 642 25.76 -13.78 24.09
C THR A 642 24.79 -14.07 22.95
N ILE A 643 25.29 -14.13 21.71
CA ILE A 643 24.53 -14.48 20.51
C ILE A 643 24.64 -15.99 20.29
N ALA A 644 23.48 -16.66 20.18
CA ALA A 644 23.44 -18.08 19.88
C ALA A 644 23.71 -18.34 18.38
N PRO A 645 24.44 -19.40 18.01
CA PRO A 645 24.71 -19.79 16.63
C PRO A 645 23.49 -20.46 15.97
N VAL A 646 22.42 -19.69 15.78
CA VAL A 646 21.11 -20.21 15.34
C VAL A 646 21.17 -20.97 14.02
N GLY A 647 21.99 -20.53 13.05
CA GLY A 647 22.13 -21.23 11.77
C GLY A 647 22.72 -22.65 11.91
N GLU A 648 23.67 -22.84 12.84
CA GLU A 648 24.24 -24.16 13.13
C GLU A 648 23.24 -25.03 13.90
N ILE A 649 22.52 -24.45 14.86
CA ILE A 649 21.43 -25.14 15.59
C ILE A 649 20.33 -25.60 14.63
N ALA A 650 19.95 -24.76 13.66
CA ALA A 650 18.95 -25.09 12.65
C ALA A 650 19.37 -26.27 11.77
N ARG A 651 20.66 -26.42 11.48
CA ARG A 651 21.19 -27.58 10.77
C ARG A 651 21.02 -28.86 11.60
N ILE A 652 21.43 -28.82 12.87
CA ILE A 652 21.29 -29.97 13.80
C ILE A 652 19.81 -30.35 13.97
N CYS A 653 18.92 -29.37 14.15
CA CYS A 653 17.47 -29.61 14.24
C CYS A 653 16.95 -30.35 13.01
N ARG A 654 17.40 -29.95 11.82
CA ARG A 654 16.97 -30.55 10.55
C ARG A 654 17.45 -31.99 10.40
N ASP A 655 18.65 -32.30 10.88
CA ASP A 655 19.22 -33.65 10.83
C ASP A 655 18.43 -34.63 11.74
N HIS A 656 17.82 -34.13 12.82
CA HIS A 656 16.98 -34.90 13.75
C HIS A 656 15.47 -34.72 13.57
N GLY A 657 15.03 -33.90 12.61
CA GLY A 657 13.60 -33.61 12.38
C GLY A 657 12.91 -32.79 13.48
N ALA A 658 13.69 -32.08 14.31
CA ALA A 658 13.20 -31.18 15.34
C ALA A 658 12.80 -29.81 14.74
N LEU A 659 11.81 -29.16 15.34
CA LEU A 659 11.45 -27.77 15.03
C LEU A 659 12.36 -26.80 15.80
N LEU A 660 12.57 -25.59 15.27
CA LEU A 660 13.36 -24.54 15.92
C LEU A 660 12.54 -23.27 16.18
N ALA A 661 12.42 -22.88 17.46
CA ALA A 661 11.85 -21.62 17.90
C ALA A 661 12.94 -20.66 18.41
N VAL A 662 12.93 -19.44 17.87
CA VAL A 662 13.93 -18.40 18.17
C VAL A 662 13.27 -17.21 18.86
N ASP A 663 13.66 -16.91 20.10
CA ASP A 663 13.31 -15.65 20.77
C ASP A 663 14.30 -14.55 20.37
N ALA A 664 13.84 -13.63 19.53
CA ALA A 664 14.62 -12.53 19.01
C ALA A 664 14.29 -11.19 19.67
N ALA A 665 13.72 -11.20 20.88
CA ALA A 665 13.36 -9.98 21.60
C ALA A 665 14.52 -8.99 21.76
N GLN A 666 15.78 -9.46 21.80
CA GLN A 666 16.97 -8.60 21.90
C GLN A 666 17.70 -8.37 20.58
N THR A 667 17.67 -9.31 19.64
CA THR A 667 18.42 -9.16 18.37
C THR A 667 17.66 -8.39 17.30
N ALA A 668 16.33 -8.53 17.23
CA ALA A 668 15.51 -7.80 16.28
C ALA A 668 15.69 -6.26 16.33
N PRO A 669 15.92 -5.61 17.49
CA PRO A 669 16.27 -4.19 17.54
C PRO A 669 17.72 -3.82 17.20
N GLN A 670 18.66 -4.77 17.23
CA GLN A 670 20.09 -4.45 17.36
C GLN A 670 20.96 -4.95 16.19
N MET A 671 20.44 -5.85 15.34
CA MET A 671 21.22 -6.40 14.23
C MET A 671 20.35 -6.77 13.03
N PRO A 672 20.92 -6.87 11.82
CA PRO A 672 20.20 -7.40 10.67
C PRO A 672 19.77 -8.85 10.93
N ILE A 673 18.55 -9.18 10.48
CA ILE A 673 17.93 -10.50 10.65
C ILE A 673 17.39 -10.95 9.30
N ASP A 674 17.69 -12.18 8.93
CA ASP A 674 17.00 -12.90 7.85
C ASP A 674 16.62 -14.30 8.35
N VAL A 675 15.31 -14.55 8.51
CA VAL A 675 14.80 -15.84 9.01
C VAL A 675 15.05 -17.00 8.05
N LYS A 676 15.27 -16.73 6.75
CA LYS A 676 15.65 -17.77 5.78
C LYS A 676 17.08 -18.23 6.04
N ASP A 677 17.98 -17.28 6.29
CA ASP A 677 19.38 -17.57 6.61
C ASP A 677 19.50 -18.25 7.99
N LEU A 678 18.71 -17.81 8.98
CA LEU A 678 18.65 -18.45 10.30
C LEU A 678 18.04 -19.86 10.24
N GLY A 679 17.16 -20.13 9.29
CA GLY A 679 16.58 -21.45 9.05
C GLY A 679 15.62 -21.94 10.14
N CYS A 680 15.06 -21.05 10.96
CA CYS A 680 14.13 -21.41 12.02
C CYS A 680 12.69 -21.63 11.52
N ASP A 681 11.87 -22.29 12.34
CA ASP A 681 10.45 -22.52 12.06
C ASP A 681 9.55 -21.45 12.72
N PHE A 682 9.99 -20.94 13.87
CA PHE A 682 9.31 -19.88 14.61
C PHE A 682 10.28 -18.76 15.00
N PHE A 683 9.84 -17.52 14.87
CA PHE A 683 10.61 -16.33 15.22
C PHE A 683 9.76 -15.33 16.01
N CYS A 684 10.18 -15.01 17.23
CA CYS A 684 9.40 -14.24 18.20
C CYS A 684 10.00 -12.86 18.43
N ILE A 685 9.16 -11.81 18.40
CA ILE A 685 9.57 -10.41 18.49
C ILE A 685 8.81 -9.69 19.62
N SER A 686 9.51 -8.80 20.34
CA SER A 686 8.91 -7.85 21.28
C SER A 686 9.06 -6.41 20.78
N GLY A 687 7.94 -5.76 20.43
CA GLY A 687 7.96 -4.44 19.79
C GLY A 687 8.46 -3.30 20.70
N HIS A 688 8.21 -3.36 22.01
CA HIS A 688 8.66 -2.35 22.97
C HIS A 688 10.18 -2.27 23.17
N LYS A 689 10.92 -3.29 22.69
CA LYS A 689 12.38 -3.28 22.63
C LYS A 689 12.90 -2.77 21.29
N MET A 690 12.04 -2.71 20.28
CA MET A 690 12.31 -2.27 18.89
C MET A 690 11.82 -0.85 18.61
N LEU A 691 11.97 0.06 19.57
CA LEU A 691 11.47 1.44 19.47
C LEU A 691 9.95 1.54 19.28
N GLY A 692 9.25 0.41 19.34
CA GLY A 692 7.83 0.28 19.09
C GLY A 692 6.99 0.42 20.36
N PRO A 693 5.65 0.42 20.22
CA PRO A 693 4.75 0.61 21.35
C PRO A 693 4.72 -0.60 22.30
N THR A 694 4.38 -0.37 23.56
CA THR A 694 4.04 -1.46 24.48
C THR A 694 2.79 -2.22 24.03
N GLY A 695 2.69 -3.49 24.44
CA GLY A 695 1.59 -4.36 24.01
C GLY A 695 1.63 -4.68 22.51
N THR A 696 2.83 -4.70 21.93
CA THR A 696 3.08 -5.11 20.54
C THR A 696 4.25 -6.10 20.48
N GLY A 697 4.14 -7.06 19.57
CA GLY A 697 5.09 -8.12 19.29
C GLY A 697 4.65 -8.87 18.04
N ALA A 698 5.42 -9.87 17.64
CA ALA A 698 5.06 -10.72 16.52
C ALA A 698 5.52 -12.16 16.73
N LEU A 699 4.76 -13.08 16.18
CA LEU A 699 5.16 -14.45 15.89
C LEU A 699 5.22 -14.61 14.38
N TRP A 700 6.40 -14.87 13.84
CA TRP A 700 6.54 -15.37 12.48
C TRP A 700 6.65 -16.89 12.50
N MET A 701 5.94 -17.54 11.58
CA MET A 701 5.92 -18.97 11.38
C MET A 701 6.28 -19.27 9.93
N LYS A 702 7.27 -20.14 9.71
CA LYS A 702 7.59 -20.63 8.37
C LYS A 702 6.40 -21.33 7.74
N GLU A 703 5.77 -22.23 8.51
CA GLU A 703 4.53 -22.91 8.16
C GLU A 703 3.47 -22.68 9.24
N ALA A 704 2.22 -22.46 8.83
CA ALA A 704 1.09 -22.18 9.73
C ALA A 704 0.52 -23.47 10.39
N ILE A 705 1.39 -24.20 11.10
CA ILE A 705 1.10 -25.52 11.70
C ILE A 705 0.48 -25.45 13.10
N LEU A 706 0.53 -24.28 13.75
CA LEU A 706 0.02 -24.12 15.11
C LEU A 706 -1.51 -24.05 15.13
N GLU A 707 -2.10 -24.67 16.14
CA GLU A 707 -3.48 -24.39 16.54
C GLU A 707 -3.59 -23.05 17.29
N PRO A 708 -4.63 -22.24 17.06
CA PRO A 708 -4.77 -20.95 17.73
C PRO A 708 -4.95 -21.09 19.25
N MET A 709 -4.04 -20.50 20.03
CA MET A 709 -4.11 -20.49 21.50
C MET A 709 -5.37 -19.77 22.04
N ILE A 710 -5.78 -18.68 21.39
CA ILE A 710 -6.96 -17.91 21.76
C ILE A 710 -7.99 -18.04 20.64
N THR A 711 -9.23 -18.41 20.99
CA THR A 711 -10.34 -18.59 20.04
C THR A 711 -11.44 -17.55 20.27
N GLY A 712 -11.98 -16.95 19.20
CA GLY A 712 -13.03 -15.93 19.33
C GLY A 712 -13.43 -15.30 17.99
N GLY A 713 -13.99 -14.08 18.04
CA GLY A 713 -14.18 -13.28 16.82
C GLY A 713 -12.84 -12.84 16.21
N GLY A 714 -12.83 -12.40 14.95
CA GLY A 714 -11.61 -11.98 14.24
C GLY A 714 -10.84 -13.11 13.57
N MET A 715 -10.77 -14.28 14.23
CA MET A 715 -10.00 -15.44 13.77
C MET A 715 -10.77 -16.51 12.98
N ILE A 716 -12.08 -16.34 12.88
CA ILE A 716 -12.98 -17.27 12.19
C ILE A 716 -13.32 -16.78 10.79
N GLU A 717 -13.54 -17.72 9.85
CA GLU A 717 -14.16 -17.48 8.55
C GLU A 717 -15.67 -17.65 8.66
N THR A 718 -16.12 -18.79 9.22
CA THR A 718 -17.54 -19.04 9.53
C THR A 718 -17.72 -19.68 10.91
N VAL A 719 -18.85 -19.38 11.55
CA VAL A 719 -19.29 -20.01 12.80
C VAL A 719 -20.74 -20.45 12.64
N THR A 720 -21.03 -21.68 13.05
CA THR A 720 -22.37 -22.29 13.03
C THR A 720 -22.71 -22.84 14.42
N ARG A 721 -23.91 -23.41 14.59
CA ARG A 721 -24.30 -24.05 15.86
C ARG A 721 -23.45 -25.29 16.19
N SER A 722 -22.88 -25.96 15.20
CA SER A 722 -22.18 -27.24 15.37
C SER A 722 -20.66 -27.15 15.21
N GLY A 723 -20.10 -25.96 14.97
CA GLY A 723 -18.67 -25.77 14.78
C GLY A 723 -18.31 -24.49 14.05
N TYR A 724 -17.02 -24.30 13.80
CA TYR A 724 -16.45 -23.12 13.17
C TYR A 724 -15.32 -23.50 12.19
N THR A 725 -14.94 -22.55 11.34
CA THR A 725 -13.79 -22.65 10.43
C THR A 725 -12.90 -21.43 10.65
N LEU A 726 -11.59 -21.64 10.57
CA LEU A 726 -10.59 -20.61 10.78
C LEU A 726 -10.46 -19.70 9.56
N ALA A 727 -10.14 -18.43 9.79
CA ALA A 727 -9.67 -17.52 8.75
C ALA A 727 -8.29 -17.98 8.20
N GLU A 728 -7.87 -17.38 7.10
CA GLU A 728 -6.56 -17.62 6.49
C GLU A 728 -5.52 -16.57 6.93
N GLY A 729 -4.24 -16.88 6.76
CA GLY A 729 -3.12 -15.98 7.09
C GLY A 729 -3.05 -15.61 8.57
N TYR A 730 -2.57 -14.40 8.86
CA TYR A 730 -2.38 -13.89 10.23
C TYR A 730 -3.67 -13.83 11.04
N GLN A 731 -4.81 -13.63 10.37
CA GLN A 731 -6.12 -13.48 11.01
C GLN A 731 -6.49 -14.72 11.83
N ARG A 732 -6.09 -15.93 11.38
CA ARG A 732 -6.24 -17.20 12.11
C ARG A 732 -5.73 -17.12 13.56
N TYR A 733 -4.71 -16.30 13.81
CA TYR A 733 -3.97 -16.27 15.06
C TYR A 733 -4.29 -15.04 15.92
N GLU A 734 -5.06 -14.08 15.40
CA GLU A 734 -5.40 -12.82 16.06
C GLU A 734 -6.87 -12.77 16.47
N ALA A 735 -7.20 -13.54 17.50
CA ALA A 735 -8.55 -13.54 18.06
C ALA A 735 -8.84 -12.25 18.83
N GLY A 736 -10.05 -11.72 18.64
CA GLY A 736 -10.53 -10.49 19.26
C GLY A 736 -10.27 -9.25 18.42
N THR A 737 -10.49 -8.08 19.01
CA THR A 737 -10.06 -6.81 18.40
C THR A 737 -8.59 -6.61 18.74
N PRO A 738 -7.69 -6.54 17.75
CA PRO A 738 -6.27 -6.43 18.04
C PRO A 738 -5.88 -5.02 18.51
N ASN A 739 -4.63 -4.89 18.96
CA ASN A 739 -4.00 -3.58 19.22
C ASN A 739 -3.63 -2.89 17.90
N ILE A 740 -4.64 -2.35 17.20
CA ILE A 740 -4.50 -1.81 15.83
C ILE A 740 -3.51 -0.65 15.76
N GLY A 741 -3.68 0.34 16.65
CA GLY A 741 -2.78 1.49 16.73
C GLY A 741 -1.35 1.07 17.07
N GLY A 742 -1.19 0.14 18.01
CA GLY A 742 0.11 -0.43 18.37
C GLY A 742 0.77 -1.15 17.19
N GLY A 743 0.05 -2.04 16.48
CA GLY A 743 0.59 -2.73 15.30
C GLY A 743 1.03 -1.77 14.20
N ILE A 744 0.26 -0.72 13.95
CA ILE A 744 0.66 0.36 13.01
C ILE A 744 1.92 1.08 13.52
N GLY A 745 2.01 1.37 14.81
CA GLY A 745 3.20 1.95 15.44
C GLY A 745 4.44 1.05 15.34
N LEU A 746 4.29 -0.26 15.53
CA LEU A 746 5.37 -1.24 15.34
C LEU A 746 5.87 -1.24 13.88
N GLY A 747 4.96 -1.16 12.92
CA GLY A 747 5.34 -0.99 11.51
C GLY A 747 6.07 0.33 11.23
N ALA A 748 5.77 1.41 11.96
CA ALA A 748 6.52 2.67 11.85
C ALA A 748 7.91 2.59 12.52
N ALA A 749 8.05 1.77 13.56
CA ALA A 749 9.33 1.54 14.22
C ALA A 749 10.29 0.74 13.32
N VAL A 750 9.76 -0.24 12.59
CA VAL A 750 10.49 -0.93 11.52
C VAL A 750 10.99 0.04 10.46
N ASP A 751 10.12 0.89 9.90
CA ASP A 751 10.55 1.89 8.90
C ASP A 751 11.68 2.81 9.45
N TYR A 752 11.63 3.12 10.75
CA TYR A 752 12.62 3.96 11.41
C TYR A 752 13.99 3.26 11.52
N LEU A 753 14.00 2.00 11.95
CA LEU A 753 15.20 1.17 12.05
C LEU A 753 15.81 0.88 10.66
N GLU A 754 14.98 0.54 9.66
CA GLU A 754 15.42 0.33 8.27
C GLU A 754 16.07 1.58 7.68
N ARG A 755 15.56 2.77 8.00
CA ARG A 755 16.11 4.05 7.54
C ARG A 755 17.49 4.34 8.11
N ILE A 756 17.74 3.96 9.37
CA ILE A 756 19.08 4.06 9.98
C ILE A 756 20.02 3.03 9.33
N GLY A 757 19.50 1.83 9.06
CA GLY A 757 20.22 0.69 8.53
C GLY A 757 20.74 -0.21 9.65
N MET A 758 20.31 -1.47 9.68
CA MET A 758 20.59 -2.38 10.79
C MET A 758 22.07 -2.73 10.96
N ASP A 759 22.86 -2.72 9.89
CA ASP A 759 24.31 -2.87 9.98
C ASP A 759 24.95 -1.72 10.76
N ALA A 760 24.47 -0.49 10.53
CA ALA A 760 24.97 0.70 11.21
C ALA A 760 24.55 0.71 12.69
N VAL A 761 23.31 0.27 12.98
CA VAL A 761 22.84 0.01 14.35
C VAL A 761 23.76 -0.98 15.07
N ARG A 762 24.02 -2.13 14.45
CA ARG A 762 24.86 -3.17 15.03
C ARG A 762 26.28 -2.67 15.32
N GLN A 763 26.90 -2.00 14.35
CA GLN A 763 28.26 -1.48 14.49
C GLN A 763 28.35 -0.44 15.62
N HIS A 764 27.38 0.47 15.69
CA HIS A 764 27.32 1.50 16.73
C HIS A 764 27.21 0.89 18.14
N GLU A 765 26.23 0.01 18.35
CA GLU A 765 26.03 -0.60 19.65
C GLU A 765 27.20 -1.52 20.05
N GLN A 766 27.80 -2.22 19.09
CA GLN A 766 28.99 -3.05 19.34
C GLN A 766 30.21 -2.21 19.76
N ALA A 767 30.41 -1.04 19.15
CA ALA A 767 31.49 -0.13 19.52
C ALA A 767 31.31 0.41 20.95
N LEU A 768 30.11 0.87 21.28
CA LEU A 768 29.79 1.36 22.62
C LEU A 768 29.89 0.27 23.68
N ALA A 769 29.39 -0.94 23.38
CA ALA A 769 29.48 -2.07 24.30
C ALA A 769 30.94 -2.46 24.55
N SER A 770 31.78 -2.45 23.52
CA SER A 770 33.20 -2.77 23.66
C SER A 770 33.91 -1.76 24.54
N ARG A 771 33.68 -0.45 24.32
CA ARG A 771 34.23 0.61 25.18
C ARG A 771 33.78 0.45 26.64
N MET A 772 32.49 0.18 26.87
CA MET A 772 31.95 0.00 28.21
C MET A 772 32.56 -1.22 28.91
N ILE A 773 32.69 -2.34 28.21
CA ILE A 773 33.29 -3.57 28.74
C ILE A 773 34.77 -3.36 29.06
N GLU A 774 35.54 -2.75 28.14
CA GLU A 774 36.95 -2.44 28.36
C GLU A 774 37.16 -1.52 29.57
N GLY A 775 36.35 -0.46 29.67
CA GLY A 775 36.42 0.50 30.77
C GLY A 775 36.07 -0.13 32.12
N LEU A 776 34.96 -0.87 32.20
CA LEU A 776 34.54 -1.52 33.45
C LEU A 776 35.52 -2.62 33.86
N SER A 777 36.03 -3.42 32.92
CA SER A 777 36.97 -4.51 33.22
C SER A 777 38.34 -4.02 33.69
N ALA A 778 38.70 -2.77 33.41
CA ALA A 778 39.93 -2.16 33.89
C ALA A 778 39.84 -1.65 35.34
N MET A 779 38.65 -1.66 35.95
CA MET A 779 38.44 -1.18 37.32
C MET A 779 38.62 -2.32 38.33
N GLU A 780 39.49 -2.11 39.32
CA GLU A 780 39.64 -3.03 40.44
C GLU A 780 38.32 -3.16 41.21
N GLY A 781 37.91 -4.39 41.53
CA GLY A 781 36.64 -4.68 42.19
C GLY A 781 35.41 -4.71 41.25
N VAL A 782 35.56 -4.51 39.93
CA VAL A 782 34.46 -4.67 38.97
C VAL A 782 34.62 -5.96 38.16
N ARG A 783 33.53 -6.73 38.04
CA ARG A 783 33.47 -7.91 37.17
C ARG A 783 32.39 -7.75 36.12
N VAL A 784 32.77 -7.90 34.86
CA VAL A 784 31.86 -7.87 33.70
C VAL A 784 31.54 -9.31 33.26
N TYR A 785 30.29 -9.55 32.87
CA TYR A 785 29.78 -10.85 32.42
C TYR A 785 29.33 -10.73 30.96
N ALA A 786 30.25 -11.00 30.03
CA ALA A 786 30.01 -11.02 28.60
C ALA A 786 31.10 -11.83 27.89
N PRO A 787 30.82 -12.46 26.74
CA PRO A 787 31.85 -13.07 25.90
C PRO A 787 32.94 -12.07 25.53
N GLU A 788 34.21 -12.45 25.46
CA GLU A 788 35.31 -11.54 25.10
C GLU A 788 35.25 -11.08 23.63
N ASN A 789 34.80 -11.94 22.72
CA ASN A 789 34.67 -11.63 21.30
C ASN A 789 33.50 -10.67 21.05
N PRO A 790 33.73 -9.44 20.55
CA PRO A 790 32.65 -8.49 20.25
C PRO A 790 31.64 -9.01 19.24
N ALA A 791 32.03 -9.88 18.30
CA ALA A 791 31.11 -10.44 17.30
C ALA A 791 30.10 -11.42 17.92
N ALA A 792 30.45 -12.05 19.05
CA ALA A 792 29.62 -13.03 19.74
C ALA A 792 28.63 -12.41 20.74
N ARG A 793 28.52 -11.07 20.79
CA ARG A 793 27.63 -10.38 21.73
C ARG A 793 26.91 -9.17 21.11
N ILE A 794 25.78 -8.82 21.72
CA ILE A 794 25.00 -7.63 21.42
C ILE A 794 25.31 -6.47 22.40
N GLY A 795 24.59 -5.34 22.28
CA GLY A 795 24.74 -4.13 23.10
C GLY A 795 24.25 -4.25 24.55
N VAL A 796 24.45 -5.38 25.21
CA VAL A 796 24.05 -5.63 26.61
C VAL A 796 25.29 -5.91 27.46
N VAL A 797 25.46 -5.17 28.55
CA VAL A 797 26.61 -5.27 29.44
C VAL A 797 26.12 -5.46 30.88
N SER A 798 26.35 -6.66 31.41
CA SER A 798 26.10 -6.98 32.81
C SER A 798 27.38 -6.95 33.64
N PHE A 799 27.31 -6.38 34.85
CA PHE A 799 28.47 -6.31 35.74
C PHE A 799 28.06 -6.31 37.22
N THR A 800 29.05 -6.56 38.09
CA THR A 800 28.95 -6.48 39.55
C THR A 800 30.12 -5.66 40.10
N VAL A 801 29.91 -5.02 41.24
CA VAL A 801 30.96 -4.33 42.01
C VAL A 801 31.14 -5.05 43.33
N GLU A 802 32.39 -5.41 43.66
CA GLU A 802 32.74 -6.16 44.86
C GLU A 802 32.26 -5.41 46.11
N GLY A 803 31.61 -6.14 47.03
CA GLY A 803 31.11 -5.58 48.28
C GLY A 803 29.84 -4.72 48.18
N VAL A 804 29.29 -4.49 46.97
CA VAL A 804 28.09 -3.65 46.77
C VAL A 804 26.97 -4.46 46.12
N VAL A 805 25.76 -4.35 46.66
CA VAL A 805 24.60 -5.03 46.07
C VAL A 805 24.22 -4.33 44.76
N PRO A 806 23.92 -5.05 43.66
CA PRO A 806 23.60 -4.43 42.36
C PRO A 806 22.52 -3.34 42.40
N HIS A 807 21.55 -3.46 43.32
CA HIS A 807 20.51 -2.45 43.49
C HIS A 807 21.05 -1.11 44.01
N GLU A 808 22.03 -1.14 44.91
CA GLU A 808 22.68 0.05 45.44
C GLU A 808 23.52 0.74 44.36
N VAL A 809 24.21 -0.02 43.51
CA VAL A 809 24.93 0.53 42.35
C VAL A 809 23.97 1.24 41.40
N ALA A 810 22.83 0.61 41.08
CA ALA A 810 21.84 1.21 40.20
C ALA A 810 21.22 2.49 40.80
N GLN A 811 20.93 2.48 42.10
CA GLN A 811 20.41 3.66 42.81
C GLN A 811 21.44 4.79 42.84
N TYR A 812 22.71 4.48 43.13
CA TYR A 812 23.79 5.46 43.11
C TYR A 812 23.92 6.12 41.73
N LEU A 813 23.90 5.33 40.66
CA LEU A 813 24.01 5.84 39.28
C LEU A 813 22.85 6.76 38.89
N ASP A 814 21.63 6.44 39.31
CA ASP A 814 20.43 7.26 39.10
C ASP A 814 20.54 8.59 39.88
N GLU A 815 20.83 8.52 41.19
CA GLU A 815 20.83 9.69 42.08
C GLU A 815 22.03 10.65 41.86
N SER A 816 23.19 10.11 41.48
CA SER A 816 24.43 10.91 41.38
C SER A 816 24.70 11.47 39.98
N ALA A 817 24.19 10.81 38.93
CA ALA A 817 24.59 11.09 37.56
C ALA A 817 23.44 11.01 36.54
N ASP A 818 22.19 10.83 36.98
CA ASP A 818 21.02 10.66 36.12
C ASP A 818 21.19 9.49 35.11
N ILE A 819 21.85 8.41 35.55
CA ILE A 819 22.12 7.22 34.74
C ILE A 819 21.17 6.09 35.12
N MET A 820 20.21 5.80 34.25
CA MET A 820 19.24 4.74 34.47
C MET A 820 19.73 3.40 33.91
N VAL A 821 20.12 2.51 34.81
CA VAL A 821 20.42 1.08 34.54
C VAL A 821 19.39 0.19 35.23
N ARG A 822 19.43 -1.11 34.96
CA ARG A 822 18.62 -2.11 35.70
C ARG A 822 19.48 -2.96 36.61
N SER A 823 18.91 -3.42 37.73
CA SER A 823 19.54 -4.36 38.65
C SER A 823 18.63 -5.56 38.93
N GLY A 824 19.25 -6.69 39.34
CA GLY A 824 18.56 -7.91 39.77
C GLY A 824 18.77 -9.09 38.82
N HIS A 825 17.82 -10.01 38.76
CA HIS A 825 17.95 -11.27 38.01
C HIS A 825 17.55 -11.17 36.54
N HIS A 826 17.04 -10.03 36.09
CA HIS A 826 16.66 -9.76 34.68
C HIS A 826 15.77 -10.84 34.04
N CYS A 827 14.91 -11.48 34.83
CA CYS A 827 14.09 -12.63 34.39
C CYS A 827 14.92 -13.78 33.78
N ALA A 828 16.11 -14.04 34.33
CA ALA A 828 17.01 -15.13 33.95
C ALA A 828 17.62 -15.80 35.19
N MET A 829 16.77 -16.13 36.17
CA MET A 829 17.21 -16.72 37.46
C MET A 829 18.08 -17.96 37.33
N PRO A 830 17.79 -18.95 36.43
CA PRO A 830 18.67 -20.11 36.26
C PRO A 830 20.10 -19.72 35.83
N LEU A 831 20.23 -18.69 34.98
CA LEU A 831 21.55 -18.14 34.62
C LEU A 831 22.25 -17.51 35.82
N MET A 832 21.52 -16.78 36.66
CA MET A 832 22.09 -16.20 37.89
C MET A 832 22.58 -17.28 38.86
N GLU A 833 21.82 -18.37 39.00
CA GLU A 833 22.21 -19.53 39.81
C GLU A 833 23.46 -20.21 39.22
N HIS A 834 23.48 -20.46 37.92
CA HIS A 834 24.63 -21.03 37.21
C HIS A 834 25.90 -20.18 37.39
N LEU A 835 25.78 -18.84 37.36
CA LEU A 835 26.89 -17.91 37.56
C LEU A 835 27.26 -17.68 39.03
N GLY A 836 26.51 -18.22 39.99
CA GLY A 836 26.71 -18.01 41.43
C GLY A 836 26.37 -16.59 41.90
N LEU A 837 25.43 -15.91 41.24
CA LEU A 837 25.07 -14.51 41.47
C LEU A 837 23.71 -14.38 42.16
N GLU A 838 23.66 -14.66 43.47
CA GLU A 838 22.41 -14.66 44.27
C GLU A 838 21.63 -13.34 44.18
N ASN A 839 22.34 -12.20 44.13
CA ASN A 839 21.73 -10.87 44.03
C ASN A 839 21.57 -10.36 42.58
N GLY A 840 21.96 -11.16 41.60
CA GLY A 840 21.97 -10.80 40.19
C GLY A 840 23.08 -9.83 39.81
N THR A 841 22.81 -8.99 38.81
CA THR A 841 23.79 -8.05 38.24
C THR A 841 23.20 -6.66 38.03
N VAL A 842 24.06 -5.67 37.87
CA VAL A 842 23.71 -4.43 37.17
C VAL A 842 23.73 -4.74 35.67
N ARG A 843 22.82 -4.15 34.91
CA ARG A 843 22.77 -4.26 33.45
C ARG A 843 22.59 -2.88 32.83
N ALA A 844 23.61 -2.48 32.07
CA ALA A 844 23.58 -1.36 31.15
C ALA A 844 23.38 -1.92 29.73
N SER A 845 22.39 -1.42 29.02
CA SER A 845 21.97 -1.91 27.72
C SER A 845 21.76 -0.75 26.77
N LEU A 846 22.32 -0.88 25.57
CA LEU A 846 22.48 0.17 24.60
C LEU A 846 21.34 0.16 23.57
N ALA A 847 21.17 1.30 22.93
CA ALA A 847 20.28 1.50 21.78
C ALA A 847 20.91 2.50 20.80
N VAL A 848 20.28 2.64 19.63
CA VAL A 848 20.67 3.56 18.55
C VAL A 848 20.85 5.03 18.93
N TYR A 849 20.33 5.47 20.07
CA TYR A 849 20.45 6.86 20.55
C TYR A 849 21.50 7.07 21.63
N ASN A 850 22.16 6.01 22.10
CA ASN A 850 23.20 6.14 23.10
C ASN A 850 24.51 6.64 22.50
N THR A 851 25.31 7.37 23.30
CA THR A 851 26.56 8.00 22.83
C THR A 851 27.80 7.49 23.58
N GLU A 852 28.98 7.74 23.01
CA GLU A 852 30.26 7.44 23.67
C GLU A 852 30.44 8.27 24.96
N ALA A 853 30.00 9.53 24.95
CA ALA A 853 30.06 10.39 26.13
C ALA A 853 29.19 9.87 27.29
N GLU A 854 28.03 9.29 26.98
CA GLU A 854 27.18 8.65 28.00
C GLU A 854 27.86 7.42 28.61
N VAL A 855 28.56 6.63 27.79
CA VAL A 855 29.37 5.49 28.29
C VAL A 855 30.49 6.00 29.19
N ASP A 856 31.17 7.08 28.81
CA ASP A 856 32.23 7.70 29.62
C ASP A 856 31.73 8.22 30.97
N THR A 857 30.55 8.83 31.00
CA THR A 857 29.92 9.26 32.25
C THR A 857 29.61 8.06 33.14
N LEU A 858 29.08 6.96 32.59
CA LEU A 858 28.87 5.72 33.36
C LEU A 858 30.17 5.18 33.94
N LEU A 859 31.24 5.13 33.14
CA LEU A 859 32.55 4.66 33.61
C LEU A 859 33.10 5.57 34.72
N ALA A 860 32.98 6.88 34.57
CA ALA A 860 33.42 7.85 35.58
C ALA A 860 32.63 7.70 36.89
N SER A 861 31.31 7.58 36.82
CA SER A 861 30.44 7.44 38.00
C SER A 861 30.69 6.12 38.74
N VAL A 862 30.88 5.00 38.03
CA VAL A 862 31.24 3.72 38.67
C VAL A 862 32.61 3.81 39.35
N LEU A 863 33.59 4.46 38.71
CA LEU A 863 34.92 4.65 39.31
C LEU A 863 34.88 5.57 40.54
N GLU A 864 34.07 6.62 40.52
CA GLU A 864 33.87 7.50 41.67
C GLU A 864 33.24 6.76 42.84
N MET A 865 32.21 5.94 42.57
CA MET A 865 31.57 5.09 43.57
C MET A 865 32.59 4.17 44.25
N ILE A 866 33.43 3.48 43.46
CA ILE A 866 34.45 2.55 43.98
C ILE A 866 35.48 3.27 44.85
N ARG A 867 35.85 4.51 44.51
CA ARG A 867 36.79 5.31 45.31
C ARG A 867 36.18 5.88 46.60
N GLY A 868 34.85 5.95 46.68
CA GLY A 868 34.11 6.41 47.85
C GLY A 868 33.82 5.31 48.88
N LEU A 869 34.02 4.04 48.50
CA LEU A 869 33.97 2.85 49.35
C LEU A 869 35.30 2.63 50.06
#